data_AF-A0AAJ0M617-F1
#
_entry.id   AF-A0AAJ0M617-F1
#
_cell.length_a   1.000
_cell.length_b   1.000
_cell.length_c   1.000
_cell.angle_alpha   90.00
_cell.angle_beta   90.00
_cell.angle_gamma   90.00
#
_symmetry.space_group_name_H-M   'P 1'
#
loop_
_entity.id
_entity.type
_entity.pdbx_description
1 polymer ?
#
loop_
_entity_poly.entity_id
_entity_poly.type
_entity_poly.pdbx_seq_one_letter_code
_entity_poly.pdbx_strand_id
1 'polypeptide(L)'
;MASQPDAPADSGAHTIPYADDDEGLPNPYASSNRWRHAESKAFAKYEKARGAGSAPVARDADARDAGVSDLADFLNKSRIDPSEIPADRRPTTPRFKPVVAGASEARAATAAVTTEDGGVHGDGVDAENAGPPPAPDGKEVVCGPLLNYRRMEGAQWFGSVLVVTKGGGRTQPAVPMLKLRRAGEADSAGGKTDDIQGLCLSSDTRNTFWRFDLVVQMEATETKWEYEVPDLRLASRTKPRVNSFFVPAVDESMRIMFHSCNGFSVGTDEAAWSGPALWNDVIRLHQERPFHVMIGGGDQIYNDGIRVSGPLRPWSDTKNPKKRREHPFPESLRQKCDDYYLKNYIRWYSTEPFAAANGQIPQLNIWDDHDIIDGFGSYVDKFMKCDVFRGIGGVAHKYYMLFQHHLPPPGSTYTSDSVPATSGEEGQGVDPNQLMNAYVHPPIEEPGYIYGPQAGPYVAEHSHHLFARLGARIAFLGIDARTERTRHQVNYPETYRAIFARLKQELTNAANSGRPYRHLILLLGIPIAYPRLTWLENIFASPVMGPMKFLNRRMGFGGSFFNSFDGSVDLLDDLDDHYTAHTHKKERNWLIEKLQGICAEFSVRTTILSGDVHLAALGRFYSNPRLNIPVEQDYRYIVNVVSSAIVNKPPPAAVANLLARRNIIHHLNHETSETLLKLFDKDPGNSTKTAKHNFVTMPSRNFAMITENSPNHHAANGTNGVPHQHHHHQPTDPSSTHPPGSSSSSSSSSSNSPRNQRRNPVHKKDGRLPLHAGEEHCGTKHKAASPASHGTGTDGSLDVCICVEVDQHDPAGRTEGYGLTIPALNYQGPRPPSLEMLPHRPASHGSSAGGRTQSRGSSTAGRG
;
A
#
# COMPACT_ATOMS: atom_id res chain seq x y z
N MET A 1 -8.61 64.12 2.06
CA MET A 1 -8.78 64.74 0.73
C MET A 1 -8.74 63.59 -0.27
N ALA A 2 -9.82 62.84 -0.47
CA ALA A 2 -11.03 63.16 -1.25
C ALA A 2 -10.74 63.36 -2.75
N SER A 3 -11.06 62.35 -3.57
CA SER A 3 -11.75 62.51 -4.87
C SER A 3 -12.02 61.16 -5.52
N GLN A 4 -13.32 60.87 -5.71
CA GLN A 4 -13.86 59.89 -6.66
C GLN A 4 -13.58 60.32 -8.11
N PRO A 5 -13.84 59.45 -9.11
CA PRO A 5 -14.21 59.89 -10.45
C PRO A 5 -15.67 59.59 -10.79
N ASP A 6 -16.29 60.58 -11.44
CA ASP A 6 -17.64 60.63 -11.99
C ASP A 6 -17.85 59.73 -13.22
N ALA A 7 -19.11 59.31 -13.42
CA ALA A 7 -19.68 58.91 -14.71
C ALA A 7 -20.07 60.14 -15.56
N PRO A 8 -20.14 60.04 -16.90
CA PRO A 8 -21.43 60.03 -17.62
C PRO A 8 -21.33 59.26 -18.97
N ALA A 9 -22.30 59.08 -19.87
CA ALA A 9 -23.74 59.20 -19.98
C ALA A 9 -24.12 58.41 -21.25
N ASP A 10 -25.39 58.02 -21.31
CA ASP A 10 -26.09 57.33 -22.40
C ASP A 10 -26.67 58.33 -23.42
N SER A 11 -26.71 57.96 -24.70
CA SER A 11 -27.78 58.33 -25.66
C SER A 11 -27.48 57.85 -27.08
N GLY A 12 -28.45 57.21 -27.74
CA GLY A 12 -28.64 57.35 -29.19
C GLY A 12 -28.99 56.10 -29.98
N ALA A 13 -30.28 55.76 -30.01
CA ALA A 13 -30.88 54.68 -30.78
C ALA A 13 -30.94 54.94 -32.30
N HIS A 14 -30.83 53.87 -33.09
CA HIS A 14 -31.48 53.75 -34.41
C HIS A 14 -32.00 52.32 -34.63
N THR A 15 -33.25 52.23 -35.04
CA THR A 15 -34.06 51.01 -35.24
C THR A 15 -34.20 50.62 -36.72
N ILE A 16 -34.00 49.30 -37.00
CA ILE A 16 -34.77 48.39 -37.90
C ILE A 16 -34.56 48.57 -39.43
N PRO A 17 -34.37 47.51 -40.27
CA PRO A 17 -35.25 46.32 -40.36
C PRO A 17 -34.66 44.92 -40.61
N TYR A 18 -35.52 43.93 -40.37
CA TYR A 18 -35.45 42.52 -40.78
C TYR A 18 -35.45 42.34 -42.30
N ALA A 19 -34.67 41.38 -42.79
CA ALA A 19 -34.94 40.60 -44.00
C ALA A 19 -34.27 39.22 -43.87
N ASP A 20 -35.05 38.16 -44.11
CA ASP A 20 -34.59 36.79 -44.34
C ASP A 20 -33.75 36.72 -45.62
N ASP A 21 -32.71 35.88 -45.62
CA ASP A 21 -32.43 34.91 -46.69
C ASP A 21 -31.25 33.98 -46.31
N ASP A 22 -31.49 32.71 -46.57
CA ASP A 22 -30.61 31.54 -46.45
C ASP A 22 -29.47 31.63 -47.49
N GLU A 23 -28.22 31.29 -47.12
CA GLU A 23 -27.16 30.71 -47.97
C GLU A 23 -25.84 30.63 -47.17
N GLY A 24 -25.21 29.45 -47.20
CA GLY A 24 -24.17 29.02 -46.27
C GLY A 24 -22.86 29.81 -46.30
N LEU A 25 -22.26 29.98 -45.11
CA LEU A 25 -20.85 30.32 -44.94
C LEU A 25 -20.14 29.29 -44.04
N PRO A 26 -18.87 28.93 -44.34
CA PRO A 26 -18.20 27.79 -43.73
C PRO A 26 -17.64 28.12 -42.35
N ASN A 27 -17.76 27.16 -41.43
CA ASN A 27 -17.12 27.22 -40.12
C ASN A 27 -15.58 27.39 -40.25
N PRO A 28 -14.97 28.46 -39.71
CA PRO A 28 -13.54 28.72 -39.78
C PRO A 28 -12.68 27.80 -38.87
N TYR A 29 -13.28 26.81 -38.19
CA TYR A 29 -12.60 25.80 -37.37
C TYR A 29 -12.57 24.39 -37.98
N ALA A 30 -12.82 24.26 -39.30
CA ALA A 30 -12.66 23.00 -40.01
C ALA A 30 -11.17 22.62 -40.14
N SER A 31 -10.68 21.82 -39.19
CA SER A 31 -9.33 21.21 -39.24
C SER A 31 -9.15 20.36 -40.50
N SER A 32 -8.26 20.81 -41.38
CA SER A 32 -7.85 20.17 -42.63
C SER A 32 -6.85 19.03 -42.44
N ASN A 33 -7.25 17.95 -41.76
CA ASN A 33 -6.48 16.70 -41.73
C ASN A 33 -7.36 15.52 -42.15
N ARG A 34 -7.49 15.34 -43.47
CA ARG A 34 -8.02 14.14 -44.11
C ARG A 34 -7.10 12.96 -43.80
N TRP A 35 -7.66 11.91 -43.21
CA TRP A 35 -7.29 10.50 -43.36
C TRP A 35 -5.82 10.17 -43.71
N ARG A 36 -4.99 9.84 -42.71
CA ARG A 36 -3.82 8.96 -42.90
C ARG A 36 -4.21 7.51 -42.59
N HIS A 37 -5.10 6.96 -43.40
CA HIS A 37 -5.23 5.52 -43.63
C HIS A 37 -4.95 5.25 -45.12
N ALA A 38 -3.72 5.53 -45.56
CA ALA A 38 -3.31 5.28 -46.95
C ALA A 38 -1.87 4.75 -47.09
N GLU A 39 -1.20 4.38 -45.98
CA GLU A 39 0.18 3.87 -46.01
C GLU A 39 0.31 2.40 -45.57
N SER A 40 -0.79 1.64 -45.50
CA SER A 40 -0.70 0.20 -45.25
C SER A 40 -0.58 -0.58 -46.57
N LYS A 41 0.47 -1.40 -46.69
CA LYS A 41 0.66 -2.33 -47.83
C LYS A 41 -0.51 -3.32 -47.99
N ALA A 42 -1.31 -3.52 -46.94
CA ALA A 42 -2.50 -4.36 -46.95
C ALA A 42 -3.67 -3.72 -47.70
N PHE A 43 -3.86 -2.40 -47.59
CA PHE A 43 -4.94 -1.68 -48.29
C PHE A 43 -4.65 -1.56 -49.80
N ALA A 44 -3.40 -1.28 -50.18
CA ALA A 44 -2.99 -1.26 -51.59
C ALA A 44 -3.18 -2.62 -52.29
N LYS A 45 -3.10 -3.73 -51.55
CA LYS A 45 -3.36 -5.09 -52.06
C LYS A 45 -4.86 -5.38 -52.23
N TYR A 46 -5.71 -4.76 -51.42
CA TYR A 46 -7.16 -4.87 -51.48
C TYR A 46 -7.75 -4.05 -52.64
N GLU A 47 -7.26 -2.83 -52.86
CA GLU A 47 -7.64 -1.95 -53.99
C GLU A 47 -7.22 -2.55 -55.34
N LYS A 48 -6.01 -3.11 -55.45
CA LYS A 48 -5.52 -3.72 -56.71
C LYS A 48 -6.29 -4.98 -57.13
N ALA A 49 -7.05 -5.58 -56.20
CA ALA A 49 -7.93 -6.72 -56.46
C ALA A 49 -9.35 -6.30 -56.92
N ARG A 50 -9.74 -5.02 -56.76
CA ARG A 50 -10.98 -4.45 -57.31
C ARG A 50 -10.68 -3.79 -58.65
N GLY A 51 -10.84 -4.53 -59.74
CA GLY A 51 -10.84 -3.96 -61.09
C GLY A 51 -11.85 -2.82 -61.20
N ALA A 52 -11.46 -1.75 -61.89
CA ALA A 52 -12.23 -0.52 -62.04
C ALA A 52 -13.61 -0.80 -62.69
N GLY A 53 -14.70 -0.41 -62.02
CA GLY A 53 -16.00 -0.29 -62.71
C GLY A 53 -17.31 -0.61 -61.96
N SER A 54 -17.40 -0.62 -60.62
CA SER A 54 -18.72 -0.78 -59.98
C SER A 54 -18.93 0.07 -58.72
N ALA A 55 -19.96 0.92 -58.79
CA ALA A 55 -20.48 1.76 -57.72
C ALA A 55 -21.15 0.93 -56.60
N PRO A 56 -21.24 1.45 -55.36
CA PRO A 56 -21.86 0.73 -54.24
C PRO A 56 -23.39 0.67 -54.38
N VAL A 57 -23.95 -0.54 -54.37
CA VAL A 57 -25.38 -0.80 -54.21
C VAL A 57 -25.64 -1.13 -52.74
N ALA A 58 -26.53 -0.38 -52.10
CA ALA A 58 -27.07 -0.70 -50.78
C ALA A 58 -27.92 -1.98 -50.89
N ARG A 59 -27.78 -2.92 -49.94
CA ARG A 59 -28.70 -4.06 -49.81
C ARG A 59 -29.68 -3.80 -48.67
N ASP A 60 -30.95 -3.86 -49.02
CA ASP A 60 -32.10 -3.80 -48.13
C ASP A 60 -32.20 -5.01 -47.19
N ALA A 61 -33.01 -4.81 -46.14
CA ALA A 61 -33.33 -5.77 -45.11
C ALA A 61 -34.14 -6.96 -45.66
N ASP A 62 -33.58 -8.17 -45.53
CA ASP A 62 -34.34 -9.41 -45.73
C ASP A 62 -35.07 -9.77 -44.42
N ALA A 63 -36.39 -9.60 -44.45
CA ALA A 63 -37.32 -10.22 -43.53
C ALA A 63 -37.44 -11.72 -43.85
N ARG A 64 -37.16 -12.58 -42.88
CA ARG A 64 -37.73 -13.94 -42.80
C ARG A 64 -38.06 -14.28 -41.35
N ASP A 65 -39.35 -14.38 -41.09
CA ASP A 65 -39.94 -15.05 -39.93
C ASP A 65 -39.47 -16.51 -39.85
N ALA A 66 -38.91 -16.90 -38.70
CA ALA A 66 -38.95 -18.25 -38.17
C ALA A 66 -38.67 -18.20 -36.65
N GLY A 67 -39.59 -18.79 -35.88
CA GLY A 67 -39.73 -18.61 -34.44
C GLY A 67 -38.63 -19.22 -33.56
N VAL A 68 -38.67 -18.79 -32.30
CA VAL A 68 -37.72 -19.07 -31.20
C VAL A 68 -37.84 -20.51 -30.65
N SER A 69 -38.44 -21.46 -31.39
CA SER A 69 -38.64 -22.85 -30.94
C SER A 69 -37.50 -23.80 -31.30
N ASP A 70 -36.81 -23.60 -32.43
CA ASP A 70 -35.77 -24.56 -32.90
C ASP A 70 -34.48 -24.55 -32.07
N LEU A 71 -34.18 -23.44 -31.39
CA LEU A 71 -33.01 -23.35 -30.51
C LEU A 71 -33.24 -24.01 -29.15
N ALA A 72 -34.50 -24.06 -28.69
CA ALA A 72 -34.90 -24.73 -27.45
C ALA A 72 -34.86 -26.26 -27.61
N ASP A 73 -35.25 -26.78 -28.78
CA ASP A 73 -35.24 -28.22 -29.06
C ASP A 73 -33.82 -28.76 -29.34
N PHE A 74 -32.91 -27.92 -29.84
CA PHE A 74 -31.49 -28.27 -29.98
C PHE A 74 -30.79 -28.41 -28.62
N LEU A 75 -31.10 -27.55 -27.65
CA LEU A 75 -30.49 -27.57 -26.31
C LEU A 75 -31.01 -28.70 -25.42
N ASN A 76 -32.17 -29.30 -25.75
CA ASN A 76 -32.77 -30.38 -24.98
C ASN A 76 -32.37 -31.79 -25.46
N LYS A 77 -31.71 -31.93 -26.62
CA LYS A 77 -31.34 -33.24 -27.21
C LYS A 77 -30.15 -33.96 -26.54
N SER A 78 -29.59 -33.43 -25.45
CA SER A 78 -28.48 -34.06 -24.73
C SER A 78 -28.72 -34.24 -23.22
N ARG A 79 -29.98 -34.13 -22.76
CA ARG A 79 -30.35 -34.51 -21.39
C ARG A 79 -30.78 -35.97 -21.33
N ILE A 80 -29.98 -36.79 -20.65
CA ILE A 80 -30.39 -38.12 -20.17
C ILE A 80 -31.14 -37.91 -18.84
N ASP A 81 -32.31 -38.52 -18.70
CA ASP A 81 -33.12 -38.45 -17.48
C ASP A 81 -32.50 -39.31 -16.36
N PRO A 82 -32.42 -38.83 -15.09
CA PRO A 82 -31.86 -39.60 -13.97
C PRO A 82 -32.53 -40.95 -13.68
N SER A 83 -33.71 -41.23 -14.24
CA SER A 83 -34.38 -42.53 -14.17
C SER A 83 -33.74 -43.62 -15.05
N GLU A 84 -32.88 -43.26 -16.01
CA GLU A 84 -32.27 -44.20 -16.96
C GLU A 84 -30.85 -44.66 -16.56
N ILE A 85 -30.38 -44.30 -15.37
CA ILE A 85 -29.05 -44.70 -14.87
C ILE A 85 -29.19 -45.93 -13.96
N PRO A 86 -28.61 -47.09 -14.33
CA PRO A 86 -28.56 -48.28 -13.48
C PRO A 86 -27.92 -47.98 -12.11
N ALA A 87 -28.47 -48.57 -11.05
CA ALA A 87 -28.17 -48.23 -9.66
C ALA A 87 -26.68 -48.44 -9.25
N ASP A 88 -25.93 -49.21 -10.03
CA ASP A 88 -24.51 -49.53 -9.80
C ASP A 88 -23.53 -48.47 -10.34
N ARG A 89 -24.00 -47.43 -11.02
CA ARG A 89 -23.16 -46.36 -11.61
C ARG A 89 -23.47 -44.93 -11.14
N ARG A 90 -24.21 -44.74 -10.04
CA ARG A 90 -24.45 -43.40 -9.47
C ARG A 90 -23.23 -42.90 -8.67
N PRO A 91 -22.64 -41.74 -9.00
CA PRO A 91 -21.58 -41.13 -8.19
C PRO A 91 -22.14 -40.56 -6.88
N THR A 92 -21.41 -40.73 -5.77
CA THR A 92 -21.82 -40.38 -4.40
C THR A 92 -21.65 -38.89 -4.03
N THR A 93 -21.44 -38.00 -5.01
CA THR A 93 -21.32 -36.55 -4.79
C THR A 93 -21.99 -35.76 -5.91
N PRO A 94 -22.81 -34.73 -5.61
CA PRO A 94 -23.46 -33.94 -6.65
C PRO A 94 -22.46 -33.01 -7.33
N ARG A 95 -22.43 -33.03 -8.67
CA ARG A 95 -21.76 -32.02 -9.50
C ARG A 95 -22.51 -30.69 -9.37
N PHE A 96 -21.80 -29.66 -8.91
CA PHE A 96 -22.35 -28.34 -8.61
C PHE A 96 -22.82 -27.58 -9.86
N LYS A 97 -23.96 -26.89 -9.72
CA LYS A 97 -24.39 -25.79 -10.58
C LYS A 97 -23.60 -24.53 -10.17
N PRO A 98 -23.22 -23.64 -11.11
CA PRO A 98 -22.68 -22.33 -10.75
C PRO A 98 -23.79 -21.50 -10.08
N VAL A 99 -23.59 -21.18 -8.80
CA VAL A 99 -24.45 -20.25 -8.05
C VAL A 99 -23.95 -18.85 -8.34
N VAL A 100 -24.71 -18.10 -9.14
CA VAL A 100 -24.61 -16.63 -9.18
C VAL A 100 -25.27 -16.14 -7.89
N ALA A 101 -24.47 -15.90 -6.85
CA ALA A 101 -24.95 -15.25 -5.63
C ALA A 101 -25.27 -13.78 -5.96
N GLY A 102 -26.55 -13.53 -6.23
CA GLY A 102 -27.09 -12.18 -6.40
C GLY A 102 -27.16 -11.45 -5.06
N ALA A 103 -27.19 -10.12 -5.13
CA ALA A 103 -27.24 -9.15 -4.02
C ALA A 103 -28.40 -9.33 -2.99
N SER A 104 -29.16 -10.42 -3.05
CA SER A 104 -30.17 -10.81 -2.06
C SER A 104 -29.55 -11.46 -0.81
N GLU A 105 -28.43 -12.20 -0.91
CA GLU A 105 -27.81 -12.85 0.26
C GLU A 105 -27.06 -11.86 1.17
N ALA A 106 -26.52 -10.77 0.59
CA ALA A 106 -25.97 -9.64 1.36
C ALA A 106 -27.05 -8.87 2.15
N ARG A 107 -28.31 -8.92 1.71
CA ARG A 107 -29.47 -8.40 2.47
C ARG A 107 -29.96 -9.39 3.53
N ALA A 108 -29.76 -10.69 3.35
CA ALA A 108 -30.13 -11.69 4.34
C ALA A 108 -29.15 -11.71 5.53
N ALA A 109 -27.85 -11.52 5.27
CA ALA A 109 -26.82 -11.43 6.32
C ALA A 109 -26.98 -10.20 7.24
N THR A 110 -27.66 -9.15 6.78
CA THR A 110 -28.00 -7.96 7.59
C THR A 110 -29.31 -8.11 8.37
N ALA A 111 -30.13 -9.12 8.06
CA ALA A 111 -31.37 -9.42 8.77
C ALA A 111 -31.21 -10.56 9.82
N ALA A 112 -30.16 -11.37 9.72
CA ALA A 112 -29.95 -12.55 10.57
C ALA A 112 -29.25 -12.30 11.92
N VAL A 113 -28.99 -11.05 12.31
CA VAL A 113 -28.37 -10.71 13.62
C VAL A 113 -29.42 -10.51 14.74
N THR A 114 -30.71 -10.62 14.43
CA THR A 114 -31.77 -10.56 15.43
C THR A 114 -32.70 -11.76 15.27
N THR A 115 -32.37 -12.86 15.93
CA THR A 115 -33.33 -13.75 16.65
C THR A 115 -32.62 -15.02 17.09
N GLU A 116 -32.42 -15.18 18.40
CA GLU A 116 -32.56 -16.45 19.11
C GLU A 116 -32.53 -16.14 20.61
N ASP A 117 -33.71 -15.91 21.20
CA ASP A 117 -34.11 -16.66 22.39
C ASP A 117 -35.64 -16.67 22.50
N GLY A 118 -36.19 -17.84 22.79
CA GLY A 118 -37.62 -18.12 22.80
C GLY A 118 -38.24 -17.83 24.16
N GLY A 119 -39.21 -16.91 24.18
CA GLY A 119 -40.10 -16.67 25.32
C GLY A 119 -41.46 -16.21 24.84
N VAL A 120 -42.43 -17.12 24.88
CA VAL A 120 -43.84 -16.90 24.58
C VAL A 120 -44.43 -15.87 25.54
N HIS A 121 -44.96 -14.76 25.03
CA HIS A 121 -46.20 -14.12 25.52
C HIS A 121 -46.71 -13.14 24.45
N GLY A 122 -47.99 -13.27 24.10
CA GLY A 122 -48.67 -12.48 23.09
C GLY A 122 -48.97 -11.06 23.53
N ASP A 123 -48.95 -10.13 22.58
CA ASP A 123 -50.16 -9.46 22.11
C ASP A 123 -49.80 -8.65 20.86
N GLY A 124 -50.58 -8.83 19.80
CA GLY A 124 -50.47 -8.02 18.60
C GLY A 124 -51.21 -6.71 18.81
N VAL A 125 -50.48 -5.59 18.82
CA VAL A 125 -51.06 -4.26 18.69
C VAL A 125 -50.07 -3.32 17.97
N ASP A 126 -50.53 -2.78 16.84
CA ASP A 126 -50.19 -1.49 16.20
C ASP A 126 -48.75 -1.23 15.70
N ALA A 127 -48.45 -1.69 14.48
CA ALA A 127 -47.25 -1.31 13.71
C ALA A 127 -47.51 -0.27 12.60
N GLU A 128 -48.53 0.58 12.74
CA GLU A 128 -48.81 1.68 11.78
C GLU A 128 -48.71 3.10 12.39
N ASN A 129 -48.30 3.23 13.65
CA ASN A 129 -48.13 4.53 14.33
C ASN A 129 -46.75 4.73 14.98
N ALA A 130 -45.73 3.96 14.60
CA ALA A 130 -44.37 4.24 15.03
C ALA A 130 -43.88 5.50 14.29
N GLY A 131 -43.86 6.64 15.00
CA GLY A 131 -43.17 7.85 14.53
C GLY A 131 -41.72 7.55 14.14
N PRO A 132 -41.03 8.49 13.45
CA PRO A 132 -39.65 8.28 13.04
C PRO A 132 -38.81 7.82 14.26
N PRO A 133 -37.91 6.84 14.08
CA PRO A 133 -37.10 6.34 15.18
C PRO A 133 -36.38 7.52 15.85
N PRO A 134 -36.24 7.50 17.20
CA PRO A 134 -35.58 8.58 17.91
C PRO A 134 -34.19 8.82 17.32
N ALA A 135 -33.80 10.10 17.22
CA ALA A 135 -32.47 10.47 16.73
C ALA A 135 -31.39 9.71 17.52
N PRO A 136 -30.31 9.23 16.87
CA PRO A 136 -29.24 8.52 17.57
C PRO A 136 -28.68 9.39 18.70
N ASP A 137 -28.48 8.79 19.88
CA ASP A 137 -27.96 9.49 21.06
C ASP A 137 -26.44 9.80 20.97
N GLY A 138 -25.80 9.45 19.86
CA GLY A 138 -24.37 9.67 19.60
C GLY A 138 -23.43 8.72 20.35
N LYS A 139 -23.95 7.73 21.08
CA LYS A 139 -23.16 6.86 21.97
C LYS A 139 -22.88 5.47 21.42
N GLU A 140 -23.51 5.08 20.32
CA GLU A 140 -23.25 3.79 19.65
C GLU A 140 -21.98 3.88 18.78
N VAL A 141 -20.96 3.07 19.08
CA VAL A 141 -19.74 2.96 18.28
C VAL A 141 -19.98 2.04 17.09
N VAL A 142 -19.79 2.58 15.88
CA VAL A 142 -19.89 1.82 14.63
C VAL A 142 -18.54 1.36 14.11
N CYS A 143 -17.45 2.03 14.50
CA CYS A 143 -16.08 1.63 14.16
C CYS A 143 -15.07 2.14 15.20
N GLY A 144 -13.94 1.44 15.31
CA GLY A 144 -12.91 1.71 16.32
C GLY A 144 -13.10 0.90 17.62
N PRO A 145 -12.25 1.13 18.64
CA PRO A 145 -11.14 2.08 18.62
C PRO A 145 -10.06 1.71 17.61
N LEU A 146 -9.47 2.71 16.95
CA LEU A 146 -8.29 2.59 16.08
C LEU A 146 -7.16 3.38 16.71
N LEU A 147 -6.00 2.76 16.94
CA LEU A 147 -4.86 3.38 17.61
C LEU A 147 -3.82 3.81 16.57
N ASN A 148 -3.32 5.04 16.68
CA ASN A 148 -2.34 5.61 15.76
C ASN A 148 -1.13 6.14 16.53
N TYR A 149 0.07 5.81 16.05
CA TYR A 149 1.31 6.39 16.56
C TYR A 149 1.64 7.66 15.78
N ARG A 150 1.96 8.74 16.49
CA ARG A 150 2.18 10.04 15.86
C ARG A 150 3.65 10.45 15.90
N ARG A 151 4.24 10.51 17.08
CA ARG A 151 5.64 10.95 17.26
C ARG A 151 6.17 10.69 18.67
N MET A 152 7.46 10.95 18.84
CA MET A 152 8.14 11.05 20.12
C MET A 152 8.84 12.40 20.22
N GLU A 153 8.75 13.04 21.39
CA GLU A 153 9.51 14.25 21.72
C GLU A 153 10.21 14.04 23.06
N GLY A 154 11.55 13.97 23.03
CA GLY A 154 12.32 13.59 24.22
C GLY A 154 11.90 12.21 24.73
N ALA A 155 11.36 12.16 25.95
CA ALA A 155 10.85 10.95 26.60
C ALA A 155 9.31 10.88 26.61
N GLN A 156 8.63 11.69 25.81
CA GLN A 156 7.17 11.64 25.65
C GLN A 156 6.82 10.89 24.37
N TRP A 157 5.87 9.98 24.48
CA TRP A 157 5.26 9.28 23.35
C TRP A 157 3.87 9.87 23.08
N PHE A 158 3.61 10.18 21.81
CA PHE A 158 2.35 10.76 21.35
C PHE A 158 1.65 9.81 20.40
N GLY A 159 0.37 9.59 20.67
CA GLY A 159 -0.51 8.80 19.82
C GLY A 159 -1.91 9.36 19.82
N SER A 160 -2.83 8.64 19.18
CA SER A 160 -4.25 8.97 19.26
C SER A 160 -5.13 7.74 19.07
N VAL A 161 -6.33 7.79 19.64
CA VAL A 161 -7.39 6.81 19.42
C VAL A 161 -8.51 7.45 18.61
N LEU A 162 -8.96 6.80 17.54
CA LEU A 162 -10.14 7.18 16.79
C LEU A 162 -11.32 6.27 17.13
N VAL A 163 -12.48 6.87 17.41
CA VAL A 163 -13.76 6.18 17.56
C VAL A 163 -14.79 6.85 16.66
N VAL A 164 -15.56 6.05 15.93
CA VAL A 164 -16.65 6.54 15.08
C VAL A 164 -17.98 6.17 15.72
N THR A 165 -18.80 7.16 16.06
CA THR A 165 -20.14 6.95 16.61
C THR A 165 -21.23 7.21 15.57
N LYS A 166 -22.41 6.62 15.78
CA LYS A 166 -23.60 6.82 14.95
C LYS A 166 -24.29 8.13 15.27
N GLY A 167 -24.75 8.83 14.25
CA GLY A 167 -25.38 10.14 14.35
C GLY A 167 -24.36 11.28 14.51
N GLY A 168 -24.89 12.49 14.63
CA GLY A 168 -24.10 13.71 14.65
C GLY A 168 -24.78 14.84 13.89
N GLY A 169 -23.95 15.68 13.26
CA GLY A 169 -24.35 16.84 12.49
C GLY A 169 -23.48 18.03 12.84
N ARG A 170 -23.97 19.24 12.58
CA ARG A 170 -23.28 20.48 12.98
C ARG A 170 -23.00 20.56 14.47
N THR A 171 -23.90 20.03 15.29
CA THR A 171 -23.77 19.96 16.74
C THR A 171 -23.75 18.50 17.17
N GLN A 172 -22.78 18.11 17.99
CA GLN A 172 -22.67 16.74 18.48
C GLN A 172 -23.54 16.56 19.74
N PRO A 173 -24.28 15.45 19.86
CA PRO A 173 -25.22 15.25 20.97
C PRO A 173 -24.53 15.01 22.32
N ALA A 174 -23.31 14.50 22.30
CA ALA A 174 -22.46 14.29 23.47
C ALA A 174 -21.00 14.34 23.05
N VAL A 175 -20.11 14.71 23.99
CA VAL A 175 -18.66 14.62 23.82
C VAL A 175 -18.16 13.45 24.68
N PRO A 176 -17.61 12.38 24.10
CA PRO A 176 -17.13 11.24 24.86
C PRO A 176 -15.81 11.54 25.59
N MET A 177 -15.55 10.79 26.67
CA MET A 177 -14.31 10.82 27.44
C MET A 177 -13.60 9.47 27.37
N LEU A 178 -12.31 9.47 27.07
CA LEU A 178 -11.43 8.30 27.14
C LEU A 178 -10.69 8.30 28.47
N LYS A 179 -10.63 7.15 29.13
CA LYS A 179 -9.79 6.93 30.31
C LYS A 179 -8.52 6.23 29.90
N LEU A 180 -7.36 6.77 30.30
CA LEU A 180 -6.04 6.20 30.06
C LEU A 180 -5.33 5.95 31.38
N ARG A 181 -4.76 4.75 31.57
CA ARG A 181 -3.95 4.44 32.74
C ARG A 181 -2.83 3.45 32.42
N ARG A 182 -1.80 3.44 33.25
CA ARG A 182 -0.75 2.42 33.20
C ARG A 182 -1.28 1.08 33.73
N ALA A 183 -0.99 -0.01 33.05
CA ALA A 183 -1.37 -1.34 33.51
C ALA A 183 -0.51 -1.77 34.71
N GLY A 184 -1.12 -2.42 35.70
CA GLY A 184 -0.42 -2.93 36.90
C GLY A 184 -0.28 -1.93 38.06
N GLU A 185 -0.57 -0.65 37.85
CA GLU A 185 -0.86 0.28 38.96
C GLU A 185 -2.28 -0.04 39.45
N ALA A 186 -2.39 -0.87 40.49
CA ALA A 186 -3.67 -1.22 41.11
C ALA A 186 -4.46 0.03 41.53
N ASP A 187 -5.78 -0.08 41.67
CA ASP A 187 -6.78 0.89 42.21
C ASP A 187 -6.45 1.44 43.63
N SER A 188 -5.21 1.31 44.08
CA SER A 188 -4.59 2.13 45.12
C SER A 188 -4.87 3.60 44.84
N ALA A 189 -5.13 4.38 45.88
CA ALA A 189 -5.48 5.80 45.85
C ALA A 189 -4.42 6.76 45.23
N GLY A 190 -3.46 6.25 44.44
CA GLY A 190 -2.44 6.99 43.70
C GLY A 190 -2.24 6.58 42.24
N GLY A 191 -3.03 5.64 41.68
CA GLY A 191 -2.97 5.31 40.25
C GLY A 191 -3.52 6.47 39.41
N LYS A 192 -2.68 7.12 38.60
CA LYS A 192 -3.09 8.28 37.79
C LYS A 192 -3.87 7.79 36.57
N THR A 193 -5.18 8.00 36.59
CA THR A 193 -6.03 7.86 35.39
C THR A 193 -6.18 9.23 34.76
N ASP A 194 -5.82 9.35 33.49
CA ASP A 194 -6.00 10.56 32.71
C ASP A 194 -7.36 10.48 31.96
N ASP A 195 -8.21 11.47 32.21
CA ASP A 195 -9.47 11.66 31.48
C ASP A 195 -9.19 12.56 30.26
N ILE A 196 -9.38 12.01 29.07
CA ILE A 196 -9.06 12.65 27.79
C ILE A 196 -10.36 12.93 27.04
N GLN A 197 -10.66 14.20 26.79
CA GLN A 197 -11.85 14.61 26.06
C GLN A 197 -11.72 14.31 24.55
N GLY A 198 -12.79 13.82 23.94
CA GLY A 198 -12.85 13.59 22.50
C GLY A 198 -12.86 14.90 21.71
N LEU A 199 -11.98 14.98 20.71
CA LEU A 199 -11.96 16.01 19.67
C LEU A 199 -12.79 15.53 18.48
N CYS A 200 -13.84 16.26 18.11
CA CYS A 200 -14.59 15.96 16.90
C CYS A 200 -13.75 16.38 15.68
N LEU A 201 -13.40 15.44 14.80
CA LEU A 201 -12.69 15.71 13.54
C LEU A 201 -13.67 16.05 12.41
N SER A 202 -14.75 15.28 12.34
CA SER A 202 -15.82 15.42 11.35
C SER A 202 -17.10 14.84 11.93
N SER A 203 -18.24 15.47 11.64
CA SER A 203 -19.56 15.00 12.05
C SER A 203 -20.59 15.33 10.99
N ASP A 204 -21.39 14.36 10.59
CA ASP A 204 -22.60 14.58 9.81
C ASP A 204 -23.77 13.79 10.41
N THR A 205 -24.93 13.85 9.78
CA THR A 205 -26.14 13.20 10.30
C THR A 205 -26.01 11.67 10.42
N ARG A 206 -25.06 11.04 9.73
CA ARG A 206 -24.81 9.60 9.75
C ARG A 206 -23.84 9.23 10.87
N ASN A 207 -22.72 9.95 10.99
CA ASN A 207 -21.61 9.58 11.87
C ASN A 207 -20.81 10.75 12.43
N THR A 208 -20.20 10.53 13.60
CA THR A 208 -19.24 11.46 14.23
C THR A 208 -17.90 10.77 14.48
N PHE A 209 -16.82 11.42 14.07
CA PHE A 209 -15.44 10.97 14.22
C PHE A 209 -14.79 11.66 15.42
N TRP A 210 -14.48 10.89 16.45
CA TRP A 210 -13.84 11.35 17.68
C TRP A 210 -12.40 10.90 17.73
N ARG A 211 -11.49 11.85 17.93
CA ARG A 211 -10.08 11.60 18.21
C ARG A 211 -9.78 11.89 19.68
N PHE A 212 -9.03 11.01 20.33
CA PHE A 212 -8.50 11.22 21.67
C PHE A 212 -6.98 11.28 21.57
N ASP A 213 -6.38 12.41 21.94
CA ASP A 213 -4.93 12.59 21.90
C ASP A 213 -4.28 11.97 23.14
N LEU A 214 -3.38 11.01 22.92
CA LEU A 214 -2.66 10.32 23.98
C LEU A 214 -1.26 10.94 24.14
N VAL A 215 -0.90 11.24 25.39
CA VAL A 215 0.47 11.63 25.76
C VAL A 215 0.89 10.76 26.94
N VAL A 216 1.91 9.94 26.74
CA VAL A 216 2.42 9.03 27.77
C VAL A 216 3.90 9.27 28.00
N GLN A 217 4.29 9.23 29.27
CA GLN A 217 5.69 9.31 29.68
C GLN A 217 6.35 7.96 29.45
N MET A 218 7.41 7.95 28.65
CA MET A 218 8.25 6.76 28.47
C MET A 218 9.13 6.56 29.70
N GLU A 219 9.43 5.31 30.02
CA GLU A 219 10.19 4.92 31.21
C GLU A 219 11.46 4.14 30.86
N ALA A 220 12.24 3.75 31.88
CA ALA A 220 13.43 2.92 31.70
C ALA A 220 13.13 1.46 31.30
N THR A 221 11.87 1.04 31.45
CA THR A 221 11.38 -0.27 31.02
C THR A 221 10.19 -0.09 30.08
N GLU A 222 9.94 -1.11 29.26
CA GLU A 222 8.71 -1.17 28.46
C GLU A 222 7.48 -1.09 29.38
N THR A 223 6.48 -0.30 28.96
CA THR A 223 5.25 -0.11 29.74
C THR A 223 4.04 -0.52 28.93
N LYS A 224 3.05 -1.10 29.61
CA LYS A 224 1.73 -1.41 29.08
C LYS A 224 0.74 -0.35 29.55
N TRP A 225 -0.06 0.18 28.63
CA TRP A 225 -1.09 1.18 28.89
C TRP A 225 -2.46 0.62 28.52
N GLU A 226 -3.46 0.93 29.32
CA GLU A 226 -4.84 0.50 29.16
C GLU A 226 -5.75 1.71 28.94
N TYR A 227 -6.71 1.56 28.02
CA TYR A 227 -7.69 2.58 27.74
C TYR A 227 -9.09 2.03 27.50
N GLU A 228 -10.09 2.83 27.85
CA GLU A 228 -11.50 2.57 27.54
C GLU A 228 -12.25 3.90 27.30
N VAL A 229 -13.42 3.82 26.67
CA VAL A 229 -14.32 4.97 26.47
C VAL A 229 -15.66 4.66 27.13
N PRO A 230 -15.80 4.87 28.46
CA PRO A 230 -16.89 4.28 29.26
C PRO A 230 -18.30 4.70 28.84
N ASP A 231 -18.44 5.91 28.30
CA ASP A 231 -19.73 6.48 27.91
C ASP A 231 -20.27 5.96 26.58
N LEU A 232 -19.47 5.18 25.86
CA LEU A 232 -19.80 4.64 24.54
C LEU A 232 -20.14 3.16 24.59
N ARG A 233 -21.09 2.75 23.75
CA ARG A 233 -21.55 1.36 23.60
C ARG A 233 -20.97 0.77 22.33
N LEU A 234 -20.18 -0.27 22.47
CA LEU A 234 -19.63 -1.01 21.32
C LEU A 234 -20.76 -1.79 20.63
N ALA A 235 -20.92 -1.62 19.32
CA ALA A 235 -21.84 -2.45 18.53
C ALA A 235 -21.34 -3.90 18.43
N SER A 236 -20.02 -4.10 18.45
CA SER A 236 -19.41 -5.43 18.45
C SER A 236 -19.47 -6.08 19.83
N ARG A 237 -19.86 -7.36 19.88
CA ARG A 237 -19.81 -8.20 21.09
C ARG A 237 -18.43 -8.81 21.34
N THR A 238 -17.54 -8.82 20.34
CA THR A 238 -16.21 -9.46 20.41
C THR A 238 -15.11 -8.50 20.83
N LYS A 239 -15.30 -7.19 20.62
CA LYS A 239 -14.29 -6.18 20.98
C LYS A 239 -14.21 -6.02 22.49
N PRO A 240 -12.99 -5.98 23.07
CA PRO A 240 -12.84 -5.77 24.50
C PRO A 240 -13.23 -4.34 24.87
N ARG A 241 -13.86 -4.19 26.04
CA ARG A 241 -14.20 -2.87 26.61
C ARG A 241 -12.94 -2.07 26.95
N VAL A 242 -11.94 -2.74 27.51
CA VAL A 242 -10.62 -2.18 27.82
C VAL A 242 -9.63 -2.69 26.80
N ASN A 243 -9.01 -1.78 26.06
CA ASN A 243 -7.93 -2.08 25.12
C ASN A 243 -6.59 -1.74 25.76
N SER A 244 -5.50 -2.27 25.21
CA SER A 244 -4.17 -1.97 25.71
C SER A 244 -3.13 -1.91 24.61
N PHE A 245 -2.09 -1.12 24.82
CA PHE A 245 -0.95 -0.99 23.93
C PHE A 245 0.36 -0.89 24.71
N PHE A 246 1.48 -0.99 24.01
CA PHE A 246 2.82 -1.02 24.61
C PHE A 246 3.67 0.14 24.12
N VAL A 247 4.43 0.73 25.03
CA VAL A 247 5.37 1.83 24.78
C VAL A 247 6.77 1.33 25.13
N PRO A 248 7.76 1.46 24.23
CA PRO A 248 9.10 0.95 24.48
C PRO A 248 9.77 1.72 25.62
N ALA A 249 10.83 1.14 26.19
CA ALA A 249 11.73 1.87 27.07
C ALA A 249 12.38 3.05 26.34
N VAL A 250 12.76 4.10 27.07
CA VAL A 250 13.34 5.35 26.55
C VAL A 250 14.58 5.13 25.68
N ASP A 251 15.37 4.12 26.00
CA ASP A 251 16.63 3.77 25.35
C ASP A 251 16.49 2.59 24.38
N GLU A 252 15.27 2.11 24.15
CA GLU A 252 14.97 1.01 23.23
C GLU A 252 14.32 1.48 21.93
N SER A 253 14.63 0.77 20.84
CA SER A 253 13.96 0.97 19.55
C SER A 253 12.64 0.19 19.51
N MET A 254 11.69 0.67 18.72
CA MET A 254 10.41 -0.03 18.56
C MET A 254 10.59 -1.37 17.85
N ARG A 255 9.82 -2.36 18.32
CA ARG A 255 9.48 -3.59 17.59
C ARG A 255 8.36 -3.30 16.60
N ILE A 256 8.59 -3.61 15.34
CA ILE A 256 7.75 -3.17 14.22
C ILE A 256 7.12 -4.38 13.54
N MET A 257 5.82 -4.28 13.27
CA MET A 257 5.12 -5.15 12.32
C MET A 257 4.89 -4.37 11.02
N PHE A 258 5.06 -4.98 9.86
CA PHE A 258 4.83 -4.36 8.55
C PHE A 258 3.89 -5.20 7.70
N HIS A 259 2.92 -4.57 7.03
CA HIS A 259 1.99 -5.21 6.10
C HIS A 259 1.57 -4.29 4.95
N SER A 260 0.98 -4.89 3.92
CA SER A 260 0.36 -4.19 2.78
C SER A 260 -0.82 -5.00 2.23
N CYS A 261 -1.66 -4.39 1.39
CA CYS A 261 -2.73 -5.08 0.65
C CYS A 261 -3.68 -5.84 1.59
N ASN A 262 -4.23 -5.08 2.54
CA ASN A 262 -5.14 -5.53 3.57
C ASN A 262 -6.58 -5.42 3.07
N GLY A 263 -6.95 -6.20 2.05
CA GLY A 263 -8.31 -6.36 1.58
C GLY A 263 -8.39 -7.34 0.41
N PHE A 264 -9.58 -7.53 -0.14
CA PHE A 264 -9.80 -8.45 -1.25
C PHE A 264 -10.15 -7.71 -2.53
N SER A 265 -9.48 -8.07 -3.63
CA SER A 265 -9.85 -7.59 -4.96
C SER A 265 -11.25 -8.09 -5.34
N VAL A 266 -11.96 -7.29 -6.14
CA VAL A 266 -13.32 -7.59 -6.59
C VAL A 266 -13.43 -8.98 -7.23
N GLY A 267 -14.42 -9.75 -6.79
CA GLY A 267 -14.69 -11.10 -7.32
C GLY A 267 -13.83 -12.20 -6.72
N THR A 268 -13.02 -11.90 -5.69
CA THR A 268 -12.32 -12.92 -4.91
C THR A 268 -13.31 -13.66 -4.01
N ASP A 269 -13.22 -14.99 -4.00
CA ASP A 269 -13.94 -15.83 -3.05
C ASP A 269 -13.23 -15.76 -1.69
N GLU A 270 -13.69 -14.85 -0.81
CA GLU A 270 -13.08 -14.60 0.50
C GLU A 270 -13.06 -15.86 1.40
N ALA A 271 -14.04 -16.75 1.23
CA ALA A 271 -14.13 -17.99 2.01
C ALA A 271 -13.03 -18.98 1.64
N ALA A 272 -12.59 -19.00 0.38
CA ALA A 272 -11.45 -19.82 -0.07
C ALA A 272 -10.11 -19.41 0.57
N TRP A 273 -10.06 -18.23 1.20
CA TRP A 273 -8.90 -17.66 1.88
C TRP A 273 -9.10 -17.52 3.39
N SER A 274 -10.17 -18.09 3.95
CA SER A 274 -10.49 -17.97 5.38
C SER A 274 -10.54 -16.51 5.88
N GLY A 275 -10.97 -15.58 5.02
CA GLY A 275 -10.99 -14.15 5.34
C GLY A 275 -9.61 -13.58 5.71
N PRO A 276 -9.52 -12.58 6.61
CA PRO A 276 -8.27 -11.94 7.01
C PRO A 276 -7.48 -12.75 8.07
N ALA A 277 -7.33 -14.06 7.87
CA ALA A 277 -6.85 -15.02 8.88
C ALA A 277 -5.45 -14.71 9.46
N LEU A 278 -4.52 -14.12 8.69
CA LEU A 278 -3.16 -13.85 9.15
C LEU A 278 -3.08 -12.87 10.33
N TRP A 279 -4.09 -12.02 10.50
CA TRP A 279 -4.17 -11.15 11.68
C TRP A 279 -4.28 -11.94 12.99
N ASN A 280 -4.75 -13.19 12.96
CA ASN A 280 -4.71 -14.06 14.15
C ASN A 280 -3.27 -14.36 14.58
N ASP A 281 -2.35 -14.54 13.62
CA ASP A 281 -0.95 -14.79 13.94
C ASP A 281 -0.24 -13.52 14.40
N VAL A 282 -0.58 -12.37 13.82
CA VAL A 282 -0.12 -11.05 14.31
C VAL A 282 -0.51 -10.86 15.78
N ILE A 283 -1.77 -11.15 16.15
CA ILE A 283 -2.24 -11.03 17.53
C ILE A 283 -1.51 -12.02 18.45
N ARG A 284 -1.32 -13.28 18.02
CA ARG A 284 -0.59 -14.28 18.80
C ARG A 284 0.86 -13.86 19.07
N LEU A 285 1.57 -13.37 18.05
CA LEU A 285 2.94 -12.87 18.21
C LEU A 285 2.98 -11.60 19.07
N HIS A 286 2.00 -10.71 18.94
CA HIS A 286 1.88 -9.53 19.80
C HIS A 286 1.66 -9.90 21.27
N GLN A 287 0.91 -10.97 21.56
CA GLN A 287 0.71 -11.48 22.91
C GLN A 287 1.98 -12.09 23.52
N GLU A 288 2.81 -12.75 22.70
CA GLU A 288 4.10 -13.33 23.14
C GLU A 288 5.16 -12.24 23.33
N ARG A 289 5.29 -11.34 22.35
CA ARG A 289 6.27 -10.25 22.36
C ARG A 289 5.68 -9.02 21.65
N PRO A 290 5.20 -8.02 22.41
CA PRO A 290 4.39 -6.93 21.86
C PRO A 290 5.06 -6.13 20.75
N PHE A 291 4.37 -5.94 19.63
CA PHE A 291 4.71 -4.89 18.68
C PHE A 291 4.38 -3.52 19.28
N HIS A 292 5.25 -2.53 19.05
CA HIS A 292 5.03 -1.16 19.48
C HIS A 292 4.36 -0.30 18.40
N VAL A 293 4.51 -0.72 17.14
CA VAL A 293 3.94 -0.04 15.97
C VAL A 293 3.70 -1.06 14.86
N MET A 294 2.59 -0.89 14.14
CA MET A 294 2.37 -1.54 12.85
C MET A 294 2.46 -0.50 11.74
N ILE A 295 3.14 -0.86 10.66
CA ILE A 295 3.37 0.00 9.51
C ILE A 295 2.56 -0.56 8.35
N GLY A 296 1.62 0.24 7.85
CA GLY A 296 0.81 -0.07 6.71
C GLY A 296 1.39 0.53 5.42
N GLY A 297 1.80 -0.32 4.49
CA GLY A 297 2.47 0.09 3.24
C GLY A 297 1.57 0.63 2.14
N GLY A 298 0.25 0.67 2.30
CA GLY A 298 -0.68 0.96 1.22
C GLY A 298 -1.71 -0.15 1.06
N ASP A 299 -2.81 0.16 0.37
CA ASP A 299 -3.97 -0.73 0.20
C ASP A 299 -4.51 -1.22 1.54
N GLN A 300 -4.74 -0.30 2.49
CA GLN A 300 -5.32 -0.68 3.78
C GLN A 300 -6.77 -1.12 3.66
N ILE A 301 -7.39 -0.76 2.55
CA ILE A 301 -8.73 -1.11 2.14
C ILE A 301 -8.81 -1.13 0.61
N TYR A 302 -9.71 -1.95 0.07
CA TYR A 302 -9.99 -2.00 -1.37
C TYR A 302 -11.34 -1.34 -1.66
N ASN A 303 -11.31 -0.21 -2.37
CA ASN A 303 -12.50 0.56 -2.74
C ASN A 303 -12.99 0.30 -4.18
N ASP A 304 -12.35 -0.60 -4.92
CA ASP A 304 -12.62 -0.83 -6.35
C ASP A 304 -14.04 -1.32 -6.63
N GLY A 305 -14.70 -1.94 -5.65
CA GLY A 305 -16.09 -2.35 -5.76
C GLY A 305 -17.03 -1.19 -6.13
N ILE A 306 -16.61 0.06 -5.91
CA ILE A 306 -17.37 1.27 -6.28
C ILE A 306 -17.78 1.28 -7.76
N ARG A 307 -16.95 0.67 -8.63
CA ARG A 307 -17.16 0.62 -10.09
C ARG A 307 -17.96 -0.59 -10.56
N VAL A 308 -18.10 -1.62 -9.72
CA VAL A 308 -18.74 -2.90 -10.09
C VAL A 308 -20.11 -3.06 -9.44
N SER A 309 -20.17 -2.88 -8.13
CA SER A 309 -21.41 -2.99 -7.34
C SER A 309 -21.84 -1.65 -6.72
N GLY A 310 -21.01 -0.62 -6.86
CA GLY A 310 -21.25 0.71 -6.31
C GLY A 310 -21.85 1.72 -7.28
N PRO A 311 -21.90 3.00 -6.87
CA PRO A 311 -22.55 4.09 -7.60
C PRO A 311 -21.89 4.45 -8.94
N LEU A 312 -20.65 4.03 -9.18
CA LEU A 312 -19.94 4.31 -10.44
C LEU A 312 -20.20 3.28 -11.54
N ARG A 313 -20.94 2.20 -11.27
CA ARG A 313 -21.26 1.18 -12.28
C ARG A 313 -21.83 1.77 -13.59
N PRO A 314 -22.80 2.71 -13.59
CA PRO A 314 -23.30 3.30 -14.83
C PRO A 314 -22.23 4.05 -15.64
N TRP A 315 -21.32 4.74 -14.94
CA TRP A 315 -20.19 5.41 -15.57
C TRP A 315 -19.20 4.40 -16.16
N SER A 316 -18.88 3.34 -15.42
CA SER A 316 -17.99 2.25 -15.88
C SER A 316 -18.55 1.49 -17.07
N ASP A 317 -19.87 1.27 -17.12
CA ASP A 317 -20.58 0.62 -18.23
C ASP A 317 -20.64 1.49 -19.51
N THR A 318 -20.23 2.77 -19.44
CA THR A 318 -20.22 3.69 -20.59
C THR A 318 -19.15 3.30 -21.61
N LYS A 319 -19.59 2.68 -22.72
CA LYS A 319 -18.69 2.18 -23.79
C LYS A 319 -17.99 3.27 -24.61
N ASN A 320 -18.59 4.45 -24.74
CA ASN A 320 -18.01 5.53 -25.54
C ASN A 320 -16.95 6.30 -24.71
N PRO A 321 -15.65 6.29 -25.08
CA PRO A 321 -14.60 6.89 -24.26
C PRO A 321 -14.73 8.40 -24.08
N LYS A 322 -15.29 9.11 -25.07
CA LYS A 322 -15.56 10.55 -24.99
C LYS A 322 -16.66 10.80 -23.96
N LYS A 323 -17.81 10.11 -24.07
CA LYS A 323 -18.92 10.24 -23.12
C LYS A 323 -18.52 9.85 -21.70
N ARG A 324 -17.72 8.78 -21.54
CA ARG A 324 -17.22 8.34 -20.23
C ARG A 324 -16.32 9.40 -19.59
N ARG A 325 -15.44 10.02 -20.36
CA ARG A 325 -14.57 11.11 -19.88
C ARG A 325 -15.34 12.39 -19.58
N GLU A 326 -16.37 12.71 -20.34
CA GLU A 326 -17.18 13.93 -20.17
C GLU A 326 -18.36 13.72 -19.19
N HIS A 327 -18.39 12.58 -18.49
CA HIS A 327 -19.45 12.29 -17.54
C HIS A 327 -19.30 13.18 -16.30
N PRO A 328 -20.34 13.96 -15.93
CA PRO A 328 -20.27 14.86 -14.78
C PRO A 328 -20.21 14.10 -13.46
N PHE A 329 -19.76 14.78 -12.41
CA PHE A 329 -19.76 14.29 -11.03
C PHE A 329 -20.56 15.25 -10.12
N PRO A 330 -21.89 15.29 -10.26
CA PRO A 330 -22.73 16.22 -9.49
C PRO A 330 -22.79 15.82 -8.01
N GLU A 331 -23.26 16.72 -7.14
CA GLU A 331 -23.40 16.47 -5.70
C GLU A 331 -24.16 15.17 -5.39
N SER A 332 -25.18 14.84 -6.19
CA SER A 332 -25.93 13.59 -6.01
C SER A 332 -25.12 12.31 -6.25
N LEU A 333 -24.13 12.34 -7.15
CA LEU A 333 -23.21 11.21 -7.34
C LEU A 333 -22.13 11.22 -6.27
N ARG A 334 -21.60 12.40 -5.92
CA ARG A 334 -20.64 12.60 -4.83
C ARG A 334 -21.16 12.03 -3.51
N GLN A 335 -22.41 12.32 -3.13
CA GLN A 335 -23.05 11.77 -1.93
C GLN A 335 -23.10 10.24 -1.94
N LYS A 336 -23.45 9.62 -3.07
CA LYS A 336 -23.49 8.15 -3.18
C LYS A 336 -22.08 7.54 -3.06
N CYS A 337 -21.07 8.17 -3.65
CA CYS A 337 -19.68 7.77 -3.50
C CYS A 337 -19.24 7.93 -2.04
N ASP A 338 -19.48 9.08 -1.42
CA ASP A 338 -19.17 9.35 -0.01
C ASP A 338 -19.82 8.34 0.94
N ASP A 339 -21.08 7.99 0.71
CA ASP A 339 -21.79 6.90 1.41
C ASP A 339 -21.10 5.55 1.22
N TYR A 340 -20.64 5.24 0.00
CA TYR A 340 -19.97 3.97 -0.32
C TYR A 340 -18.65 3.85 0.44
N TYR A 341 -17.78 4.87 0.36
CA TYR A 341 -16.49 4.85 1.07
C TYR A 341 -16.70 4.77 2.59
N LEU A 342 -17.59 5.58 3.17
CA LEU A 342 -17.90 5.52 4.60
C LEU A 342 -18.31 4.12 5.05
N LYS A 343 -19.25 3.50 4.33
CA LYS A 343 -19.73 2.15 4.64
C LYS A 343 -18.64 1.10 4.48
N ASN A 344 -17.80 1.22 3.45
CA ASN A 344 -16.71 0.28 3.23
C ASN A 344 -15.65 0.38 4.32
N TYR A 345 -15.25 1.60 4.70
CA TYR A 345 -14.32 1.84 5.80
C TYR A 345 -14.86 1.31 7.13
N ILE A 346 -16.11 1.65 7.50
CA ILE A 346 -16.75 1.14 8.73
C ILE A 346 -16.79 -0.39 8.73
N ARG A 347 -17.19 -1.01 7.61
CA ARG A 347 -17.22 -2.47 7.47
C ARG A 347 -15.84 -3.06 7.69
N TRP A 348 -14.85 -2.60 6.91
CA TRP A 348 -13.54 -3.23 6.83
C TRP A 348 -12.71 -3.07 8.11
N TYR A 349 -12.65 -1.85 8.67
CA TYR A 349 -11.94 -1.57 9.93
C TYR A 349 -12.67 -2.13 11.18
N SER A 350 -13.86 -2.69 11.00
CA SER A 350 -14.58 -3.43 12.05
C SER A 350 -14.52 -4.95 11.88
N THR A 351 -13.87 -5.45 10.82
CA THR A 351 -13.70 -6.88 10.57
C THR A 351 -12.64 -7.47 11.50
N GLU A 352 -12.99 -8.52 12.24
CA GLU A 352 -12.02 -9.30 13.03
C GLU A 352 -11.22 -10.26 12.14
N PRO A 353 -9.92 -10.50 12.43
CA PRO A 353 -9.15 -10.07 13.61
C PRO A 353 -8.48 -8.69 13.45
N PHE A 354 -8.60 -8.05 12.29
CA PHE A 354 -7.96 -6.75 12.02
C PHE A 354 -8.44 -5.65 12.98
N ALA A 355 -9.72 -5.66 13.34
CA ALA A 355 -10.30 -4.69 14.26
C ALA A 355 -9.70 -4.80 15.68
N ALA A 356 -9.45 -6.01 16.18
CA ALA A 356 -8.74 -6.23 17.45
C ALA A 356 -7.28 -5.76 17.40
N ALA A 357 -6.57 -5.96 16.28
CA ALA A 357 -5.21 -5.47 16.10
C ALA A 357 -5.15 -3.93 16.13
N ASN A 358 -6.05 -3.24 15.43
CA ASN A 358 -6.16 -1.78 15.44
C ASN A 358 -6.39 -1.17 16.83
N GLY A 359 -7.06 -1.89 17.73
CA GLY A 359 -7.25 -1.45 19.11
C GLY A 359 -6.00 -1.55 19.99
N GLN A 360 -4.98 -2.31 19.56
CA GLN A 360 -3.86 -2.70 20.42
C GLN A 360 -2.48 -2.29 19.88
N ILE A 361 -2.34 -2.19 18.56
CA ILE A 361 -1.08 -1.88 17.89
C ILE A 361 -1.20 -0.52 17.21
N PRO A 362 -0.46 0.51 17.64
CA PRO A 362 -0.47 1.81 17.00
C PRO A 362 -0.06 1.74 15.52
N GLN A 363 -0.84 2.35 14.62
CA GLN A 363 -0.55 2.35 13.18
C GLN A 363 0.22 3.58 12.69
N LEU A 364 1.03 3.38 11.65
CA LEU A 364 1.59 4.40 10.76
C LEU A 364 1.35 3.94 9.31
N ASN A 365 0.55 4.69 8.55
CA ASN A 365 0.14 4.27 7.21
C ASN A 365 0.49 5.31 6.15
N ILE A 366 0.74 4.81 4.95
CA ILE A 366 0.50 5.55 3.70
C ILE A 366 -0.62 4.85 2.93
N TRP A 367 -1.29 5.57 2.04
CA TRP A 367 -2.21 4.99 1.07
C TRP A 367 -1.53 4.58 -0.24
N ASP A 368 -2.17 3.66 -0.96
CA ASP A 368 -1.87 3.31 -2.35
C ASP A 368 -3.14 3.49 -3.22
N ASP A 369 -3.16 2.95 -4.44
CA ASP A 369 -4.28 3.17 -5.36
C ASP A 369 -5.59 2.50 -4.93
N HIS A 370 -5.60 1.29 -4.37
CA HIS A 370 -6.86 0.64 -3.98
C HIS A 370 -7.57 1.33 -2.80
N ASP A 371 -6.86 2.16 -2.03
CA ASP A 371 -7.48 3.09 -1.07
C ASP A 371 -8.38 4.12 -1.79
N ILE A 372 -8.10 4.41 -3.07
CA ILE A 372 -8.87 5.31 -3.95
C ILE A 372 -9.69 4.47 -4.95
N ILE A 373 -9.03 3.99 -5.99
CA ILE A 373 -9.47 3.07 -7.04
C ILE A 373 -8.19 2.56 -7.75
N ASP A 374 -8.17 1.28 -8.06
CA ASP A 374 -7.17 0.59 -8.88
C ASP A 374 -6.56 1.47 -10.00
N GLY A 375 -5.23 1.60 -10.03
CA GLY A 375 -4.47 2.36 -11.04
C GLY A 375 -4.52 3.88 -10.92
N PHE A 376 -5.04 4.44 -9.81
CA PHE A 376 -5.13 5.90 -9.65
C PHE A 376 -3.75 6.57 -9.75
N GLY A 377 -3.66 7.56 -10.64
CA GLY A 377 -2.43 8.28 -10.95
C GLY A 377 -1.71 7.78 -12.21
N SER A 378 -2.05 6.59 -12.71
CA SER A 378 -1.29 5.92 -13.76
C SER A 378 -2.00 5.91 -15.12
N TYR A 379 -3.28 6.25 -15.14
CA TYR A 379 -4.01 6.52 -16.38
C TYR A 379 -3.50 7.78 -17.09
N VAL A 380 -3.85 7.91 -18.37
CA VAL A 380 -3.52 9.10 -19.17
C VAL A 380 -4.09 10.37 -18.54
N ASP A 381 -3.30 11.45 -18.51
CA ASP A 381 -3.62 12.73 -17.85
C ASP A 381 -5.02 13.26 -18.19
N LYS A 382 -5.39 13.22 -19.48
CA LYS A 382 -6.71 13.67 -19.95
C LYS A 382 -7.88 12.87 -19.35
N PHE A 383 -7.66 11.61 -18.99
CA PHE A 383 -8.68 10.77 -18.34
C PHE A 383 -8.69 10.99 -16.83
N MET A 384 -7.50 11.08 -16.20
CA MET A 384 -7.38 11.41 -14.77
C MET A 384 -8.00 12.76 -14.39
N LYS A 385 -8.03 13.72 -15.33
CA LYS A 385 -8.65 15.04 -15.13
C LYS A 385 -10.17 15.07 -15.25
N CYS A 386 -10.84 13.95 -15.56
CA CYS A 386 -12.30 13.98 -15.63
C CYS A 386 -12.95 14.16 -14.26
N ASP A 387 -14.17 14.68 -14.26
CA ASP A 387 -14.94 14.99 -13.05
C ASP A 387 -15.07 13.79 -12.11
N VAL A 388 -15.22 12.58 -12.66
CA VAL A 388 -15.32 11.35 -11.85
C VAL A 388 -14.03 11.05 -11.10
N PHE A 389 -12.86 11.12 -11.74
CA PHE A 389 -11.57 10.85 -11.07
C PHE A 389 -11.25 11.91 -10.02
N ARG A 390 -11.52 13.19 -10.31
CA ARG A 390 -11.36 14.27 -9.34
C ARG A 390 -12.30 14.10 -8.14
N GLY A 391 -13.55 13.76 -8.42
CA GLY A 391 -14.58 13.47 -7.42
C GLY A 391 -14.21 12.35 -6.46
N ILE A 392 -13.86 11.16 -7.00
CA ILE A 392 -13.47 10.03 -6.15
C ILE A 392 -12.14 10.24 -5.43
N GLY A 393 -11.18 10.95 -6.04
CA GLY A 393 -9.93 11.32 -5.39
C GLY A 393 -10.18 12.10 -4.11
N GLY A 394 -11.03 13.14 -4.18
CA GLY A 394 -11.39 13.93 -2.99
C GLY A 394 -12.17 13.13 -1.93
N VAL A 395 -13.13 12.30 -2.35
CA VAL A 395 -13.90 11.46 -1.43
C VAL A 395 -13.02 10.42 -0.74
N ALA A 396 -12.12 9.75 -1.47
CA ALA A 396 -11.18 8.79 -0.89
C ALA A 396 -10.21 9.48 0.09
N HIS A 397 -9.67 10.64 -0.30
CA HIS A 397 -8.76 11.43 0.55
C HIS A 397 -9.41 11.80 1.89
N LYS A 398 -10.70 12.18 1.90
CA LYS A 398 -11.45 12.44 3.14
C LYS A 398 -11.37 11.26 4.13
N TYR A 399 -11.60 10.04 3.67
CA TYR A 399 -11.59 8.87 4.55
C TYR A 399 -10.19 8.37 4.89
N TYR A 400 -9.22 8.58 3.99
CA TYR A 400 -7.80 8.38 4.28
C TYR A 400 -7.34 9.26 5.46
N MET A 401 -7.65 10.56 5.42
CA MET A 401 -7.34 11.48 6.53
C MET A 401 -8.00 11.06 7.84
N LEU A 402 -9.29 10.71 7.81
CA LEU A 402 -10.04 10.34 9.01
C LEU A 402 -9.57 9.02 9.63
N PHE A 403 -9.54 7.93 8.85
CA PHE A 403 -9.31 6.58 9.38
C PHE A 403 -7.83 6.22 9.55
N GLN A 404 -6.96 6.73 8.69
CA GLN A 404 -5.55 6.31 8.67
C GLN A 404 -4.63 7.33 9.37
N HIS A 405 -4.95 8.62 9.29
CA HIS A 405 -4.15 9.69 9.90
C HIS A 405 -4.76 10.33 11.16
N HIS A 406 -6.05 10.08 11.42
CA HIS A 406 -6.83 10.75 12.47
C HIS A 406 -6.76 12.29 12.34
N LEU A 407 -6.83 12.80 11.11
CA LEU A 407 -6.83 14.23 10.81
C LEU A 407 -8.21 14.67 10.29
N PRO A 408 -8.59 15.95 10.50
CA PRO A 408 -9.76 16.51 9.84
C PRO A 408 -9.58 16.48 8.32
N PRO A 409 -10.60 16.10 7.55
CA PRO A 409 -10.57 16.17 6.10
C PRO A 409 -10.75 17.63 5.61
N PRO A 410 -10.58 17.88 4.30
CA PRO A 410 -11.02 19.15 3.70
C PRO A 410 -12.50 19.44 3.95
N GLY A 411 -12.88 20.72 4.02
CA GLY A 411 -14.25 21.15 4.33
C GLY A 411 -15.30 20.71 3.30
N SER A 412 -14.90 20.45 2.06
CA SER A 412 -15.76 19.90 1.01
C SER A 412 -14.94 19.09 0.02
N THR A 413 -15.63 18.28 -0.80
CA THR A 413 -15.02 17.44 -1.84
C THR A 413 -15.53 17.84 -3.23
N TYR A 414 -14.81 17.45 -4.28
CA TYR A 414 -15.07 17.89 -5.65
C TYR A 414 -16.47 17.54 -6.15
N THR A 415 -17.10 18.51 -6.81
CA THR A 415 -18.32 18.33 -7.61
C THR A 415 -18.24 19.11 -8.92
N SER A 416 -18.96 18.65 -9.94
CA SER A 416 -19.03 19.31 -11.25
C SER A 416 -20.07 20.43 -11.33
N ASP A 417 -21.00 20.49 -10.37
CA ASP A 417 -22.12 21.44 -10.29
C ASP A 417 -21.88 22.59 -9.29
N SER A 418 -20.76 22.59 -8.56
CA SER A 418 -20.34 23.73 -7.76
C SER A 418 -19.85 24.89 -8.65
N VAL A 419 -20.22 26.12 -8.29
CA VAL A 419 -19.74 27.33 -8.96
C VAL A 419 -18.29 27.56 -8.52
N PRO A 420 -17.31 27.71 -9.43
CA PRO A 420 -15.93 28.03 -9.06
C PRO A 420 -15.90 29.30 -8.22
N ALA A 421 -15.15 29.30 -7.11
CA ALA A 421 -14.92 30.49 -6.31
C ALA A 421 -14.42 31.63 -7.21
N THR A 422 -15.14 32.75 -7.19
CA THR A 422 -14.89 33.92 -8.04
C THR A 422 -13.75 34.78 -7.50
N SER A 423 -12.58 34.21 -7.23
CA SER A 423 -11.35 35.00 -6.98
C SER A 423 -10.18 34.10 -6.58
N GLY A 424 -9.18 33.93 -7.45
CA GLY A 424 -7.76 33.84 -7.10
C GLY A 424 -7.23 32.80 -6.09
N GLU A 425 -8.07 31.99 -5.45
CA GLU A 425 -7.66 30.92 -4.55
C GLU A 425 -7.34 29.66 -5.37
N GLU A 426 -6.16 29.08 -5.17
CA GLU A 426 -5.81 27.78 -5.75
C GLU A 426 -6.73 26.70 -5.15
N GLY A 427 -7.70 26.19 -5.93
CA GLY A 427 -8.63 25.15 -5.49
C GLY A 427 -10.07 25.36 -6.00
N GLN A 428 -11.00 24.48 -5.64
CA GLN A 428 -12.43 24.67 -5.92
C GLN A 428 -13.15 25.58 -4.92
N GLY A 429 -12.47 25.96 -3.83
CA GLY A 429 -13.11 26.60 -2.68
C GLY A 429 -13.94 25.61 -1.86
N VAL A 430 -14.49 26.09 -0.74
CA VAL A 430 -15.37 25.31 0.12
C VAL A 430 -16.81 25.39 -0.38
N ASP A 431 -17.44 24.24 -0.67
CA ASP A 431 -18.87 24.17 -1.00
C ASP A 431 -19.72 24.25 0.28
N PRO A 432 -20.42 25.38 0.54
CA PRO A 432 -21.19 25.56 1.76
C PRO A 432 -22.36 24.57 1.88
N ASN A 433 -22.84 24.00 0.77
CA ASN A 433 -23.93 23.03 0.79
C ASN A 433 -23.51 21.74 1.48
N GLN A 434 -22.25 21.30 1.26
CA GLN A 434 -21.70 20.11 1.92
C GLN A 434 -21.51 20.33 3.43
N LEU A 435 -21.39 21.57 3.88
CA LEU A 435 -21.27 21.96 5.29
C LEU A 435 -22.59 22.37 5.96
N MET A 436 -23.72 22.31 5.25
CA MET A 436 -25.00 22.78 5.78
C MET A 436 -25.47 21.98 7.00
N ASN A 437 -25.21 20.67 7.01
CA ASN A 437 -25.59 19.75 8.10
C ASN A 437 -24.40 18.97 8.66
N ALA A 438 -23.18 19.40 8.35
CA ALA A 438 -21.95 18.77 8.78
C ALA A 438 -21.06 19.75 9.54
N TYR A 439 -20.25 19.21 10.43
CA TYR A 439 -19.14 19.87 11.08
C TYR A 439 -17.84 19.22 10.59
N VAL A 440 -16.84 20.04 10.27
CA VAL A 440 -15.48 19.61 9.97
C VAL A 440 -14.56 20.49 10.81
N HIS A 441 -13.66 19.88 11.57
CA HIS A 441 -12.71 20.62 12.39
C HIS A 441 -11.71 21.36 11.48
N PRO A 442 -11.24 22.56 11.86
CA PRO A 442 -10.15 23.23 11.14
C PRO A 442 -8.91 22.32 10.98
N PRO A 443 -8.08 22.51 9.95
CA PRO A 443 -6.86 21.72 9.77
C PRO A 443 -6.00 21.69 11.04
N ILE A 444 -5.49 20.51 11.38
CA ILE A 444 -4.56 20.31 12.48
C ILE A 444 -3.18 20.10 11.89
N GLU A 445 -2.27 21.02 12.19
CA GLU A 445 -0.86 20.86 11.83
C GLU A 445 -0.14 19.99 12.85
N GLU A 446 0.58 18.98 12.39
CA GLU A 446 1.40 18.14 13.26
C GLU A 446 2.84 18.07 12.77
N PRO A 447 3.84 18.14 13.67
CA PRO A 447 5.24 18.22 13.28
C PRO A 447 5.75 16.92 12.63
N GLY A 448 5.02 15.80 12.77
CA GLY A 448 5.36 14.53 12.11
C GLY A 448 5.13 14.55 10.60
N TYR A 449 4.32 15.48 10.08
CA TYR A 449 4.03 15.55 8.65
C TYR A 449 5.03 16.45 7.90
N ILE A 450 5.28 16.09 6.65
CA ILE A 450 5.99 16.90 5.65
C ILE A 450 5.01 17.07 4.50
N TYR A 451 4.53 18.29 4.29
CA TYR A 451 3.54 18.57 3.25
C TYR A 451 4.22 18.82 1.90
N GLY A 452 3.65 18.28 0.82
CA GLY A 452 4.01 18.68 -0.53
C GLY A 452 3.77 20.19 -0.70
N PRO A 453 4.68 20.97 -1.31
CA PRO A 453 4.51 22.41 -1.45
C PRO A 453 3.46 22.80 -2.50
N GLN A 454 2.99 21.86 -3.32
CA GLN A 454 1.97 22.07 -4.34
C GLN A 454 0.87 21.02 -4.18
N ALA A 455 -0.36 21.40 -4.49
CA ALA A 455 -1.46 20.46 -4.53
C ALA A 455 -1.26 19.44 -5.69
N GLY A 456 -1.71 18.21 -5.46
CA GLY A 456 -1.69 17.14 -6.44
C GLY A 456 -2.58 17.45 -7.65
N PRO A 457 -2.26 16.91 -8.84
CA PRO A 457 -2.91 17.31 -10.08
C PRO A 457 -4.35 16.79 -10.22
N TYR A 458 -4.72 15.78 -9.44
CA TYR A 458 -6.02 15.09 -9.54
C TYR A 458 -6.83 15.13 -8.23
N VAL A 459 -6.17 14.92 -7.09
CA VAL A 459 -6.80 15.01 -5.75
C VAL A 459 -6.96 16.47 -5.30
N ALA A 460 -6.20 17.41 -5.89
CA ALA A 460 -6.20 18.84 -5.56
C ALA A 460 -5.92 19.15 -4.07
N GLU A 461 -5.26 18.23 -3.38
CA GLU A 461 -4.82 18.34 -1.99
C GLU A 461 -3.29 18.22 -1.93
N HIS A 462 -2.69 18.69 -0.82
CA HIS A 462 -1.26 18.53 -0.57
C HIS A 462 -0.93 17.10 -0.12
N SER A 463 0.16 16.52 -0.61
CA SER A 463 0.62 15.20 -0.17
C SER A 463 1.06 15.21 1.30
N HIS A 464 0.77 14.12 2.01
CA HIS A 464 1.09 13.96 3.43
C HIS A 464 2.19 12.91 3.61
N HIS A 465 3.45 13.35 3.65
CA HIS A 465 4.58 12.49 3.97
C HIS A 465 4.84 12.46 5.48
N LEU A 466 5.41 11.37 5.98
CA LEU A 466 5.57 11.13 7.41
C LEU A 466 7.04 11.08 7.80
N PHE A 467 7.44 11.82 8.83
CA PHE A 467 8.66 11.55 9.59
C PHE A 467 8.30 11.17 11.03
N ALA A 468 8.84 10.05 11.50
CA ALA A 468 8.69 9.65 12.90
C ALA A 468 9.96 9.02 13.45
N ARG A 469 10.19 9.21 14.74
CA ARG A 469 11.20 8.46 15.50
C ARG A 469 10.58 7.16 15.99
N LEU A 470 11.16 6.00 15.69
CA LEU A 470 10.67 4.69 16.14
C LEU A 470 11.52 4.18 17.32
N GLY A 471 11.37 4.84 18.47
CA GLY A 471 12.17 4.56 19.66
C GLY A 471 13.58 5.17 19.59
N ALA A 472 14.57 4.52 20.19
CA ALA A 472 15.86 5.14 20.43
C ALA A 472 16.71 5.39 19.17
N ARG A 473 16.77 4.48 18.20
CA ARG A 473 17.80 4.49 17.13
C ARG A 473 17.26 4.31 15.71
N ILE A 474 15.94 4.26 15.53
CA ILE A 474 15.31 4.09 14.21
C ILE A 474 14.59 5.38 13.80
N ALA A 475 14.94 5.92 12.64
CA ALA A 475 14.15 6.95 11.96
C ALA A 475 13.20 6.28 10.96
N PHE A 476 12.00 6.83 10.80
CA PHE A 476 11.01 6.40 9.82
C PHE A 476 10.66 7.55 8.89
N LEU A 477 10.56 7.23 7.60
CA LEU A 477 10.11 8.13 6.54
C LEU A 477 9.06 7.41 5.67
N GLY A 478 7.82 7.91 5.64
CA GLY A 478 6.77 7.42 4.75
C GLY A 478 6.49 8.41 3.62
N ILE A 479 6.50 7.93 2.38
CA ILE A 479 6.25 8.78 1.20
C ILE A 479 4.86 8.52 0.64
N ASP A 480 3.97 9.51 0.73
CA ASP A 480 2.74 9.58 -0.07
C ASP A 480 3.08 9.69 -1.56
N ALA A 481 2.91 8.59 -2.27
CA ALA A 481 3.24 8.43 -3.66
C ALA A 481 2.01 8.43 -4.57
N ARG A 482 0.83 8.85 -4.09
CA ARG A 482 -0.42 8.85 -4.86
C ARG A 482 -1.03 10.24 -5.03
N THR A 483 -0.93 11.14 -4.05
CA THR A 483 -1.52 12.49 -4.14
C THR A 483 -0.99 13.28 -5.34
N GLU A 484 0.33 13.27 -5.55
CA GLU A 484 1.02 14.00 -6.63
C GLU A 484 1.23 13.19 -7.91
N ARG A 485 0.87 11.89 -7.88
CA ARG A 485 1.27 10.95 -8.92
C ARG A 485 0.63 11.28 -10.26
N THR A 486 1.44 11.15 -11.30
CA THR A 486 1.03 11.06 -12.70
C THR A 486 1.69 9.84 -13.33
N ARG A 487 1.24 9.44 -14.53
CA ARG A 487 1.86 8.39 -15.34
C ARG A 487 3.36 8.59 -15.60
N HIS A 488 3.88 9.80 -15.38
CA HIS A 488 5.27 10.15 -15.70
C HIS A 488 6.10 10.54 -14.49
N GLN A 489 5.50 10.67 -13.32
CA GLN A 489 6.14 11.26 -12.15
C GLN A 489 5.43 10.85 -10.88
N VAL A 490 6.18 10.40 -9.87
CA VAL A 490 5.60 9.95 -8.60
C VAL A 490 5.38 11.13 -7.65
N ASN A 491 6.43 11.91 -7.38
CA ASN A 491 6.35 13.13 -6.58
C ASN A 491 7.01 14.32 -7.27
N TYR A 492 6.67 15.54 -6.86
CA TYR A 492 7.34 16.75 -7.34
C TYR A 492 8.80 16.82 -6.86
N PRO A 493 9.76 17.31 -7.68
CA PRO A 493 11.14 17.55 -7.23
C PRO A 493 11.21 18.44 -5.99
N GLU A 494 10.27 19.38 -5.85
CA GLU A 494 10.10 20.30 -4.72
C GLU A 494 9.69 19.54 -3.46
N THR A 495 8.80 18.56 -3.61
CA THR A 495 8.35 17.66 -2.55
C THR A 495 9.50 16.80 -2.05
N TYR A 496 10.27 16.18 -2.95
CA TYR A 496 11.48 15.47 -2.56
C TYR A 496 12.48 16.38 -1.85
N ARG A 497 12.61 17.65 -2.27
CA ARG A 497 13.48 18.63 -1.60
C ARG A 497 13.04 18.85 -0.14
N ALA A 498 11.74 19.04 0.09
CA ALA A 498 11.19 19.19 1.44
C ALA A 498 11.42 17.95 2.30
N ILE A 499 11.16 16.76 1.75
CA ILE A 499 11.38 15.47 2.41
C ILE A 499 12.84 15.31 2.85
N PHE A 500 13.78 15.48 1.93
CA PHE A 500 15.20 15.29 2.23
C PHE A 500 15.78 16.41 3.10
N ALA A 501 15.25 17.64 3.01
CA ALA A 501 15.62 18.73 3.91
C ALA A 501 15.23 18.37 5.36
N ARG A 502 13.98 17.94 5.56
CA ARG A 502 13.51 17.50 6.88
C ARG A 502 14.30 16.31 7.41
N LEU A 503 14.51 15.27 6.60
CA LEU A 503 15.28 14.09 7.01
C LEU A 503 16.70 14.47 7.45
N LYS A 504 17.40 15.31 6.67
CA LYS A 504 18.75 15.77 7.04
C LYS A 504 18.76 16.57 8.33
N GLN A 505 17.78 17.43 8.54
CA GLN A 505 17.64 18.20 9.77
C GLN A 505 17.49 17.26 10.98
N GLU A 506 16.62 16.27 10.90
CA GLU A 506 16.37 15.31 11.98
C GLU A 506 17.60 14.44 12.29
N LEU A 507 18.28 13.94 11.26
CA LEU A 507 19.52 13.17 11.42
C LEU A 507 20.64 14.03 12.04
N THR A 508 20.76 15.29 11.62
CA THR A 508 21.72 16.25 12.18
C THR A 508 21.44 16.53 13.66
N ASN A 509 20.17 16.79 14.01
CA ASN A 509 19.76 17.05 15.38
C ASN A 509 20.04 15.84 16.29
N ALA A 510 19.71 14.63 15.81
CA ALA A 510 19.99 13.40 16.55
C ALA A 510 21.49 13.18 16.75
N ALA A 511 22.31 13.39 15.72
CA ALA A 511 23.77 13.31 15.84
C ALA A 511 24.33 14.32 16.85
N ASN A 512 23.90 15.58 16.78
CA ASN A 512 24.32 16.65 17.69
C ASN A 512 23.90 16.40 19.14
N SER A 513 22.80 15.68 19.36
CA SER A 513 22.34 15.29 20.72
C SER A 513 23.13 14.13 21.34
N GLY A 514 24.08 13.54 20.60
CA GLY A 514 24.82 12.34 21.04
C GLY A 514 24.01 11.04 20.97
N ARG A 515 22.82 11.08 20.35
CA ARG A 515 21.94 9.91 20.14
C ARG A 515 21.59 9.76 18.66
N PRO A 516 22.59 9.50 17.78
CA PRO A 516 22.36 9.39 16.35
C PRO A 516 21.46 8.20 16.03
N TYR A 517 20.63 8.36 14.99
CA TYR A 517 19.95 7.23 14.38
C TYR A 517 20.95 6.25 13.77
N ARG A 518 20.67 4.95 13.90
CA ARG A 518 21.47 3.86 13.31
C ARG A 518 20.78 3.24 12.10
N HIS A 519 19.46 3.29 12.07
CA HIS A 519 18.63 2.79 10.97
C HIS A 519 17.66 3.87 10.47
N LEU A 520 17.40 3.84 9.15
CA LEU A 520 16.35 4.58 8.48
C LEU A 520 15.41 3.56 7.81
N ILE A 521 14.15 3.54 8.22
CA ILE A 521 13.09 2.80 7.55
C ILE A 521 12.38 3.74 6.59
N LEU A 522 12.44 3.44 5.29
CA LEU A 522 11.71 4.15 4.25
C LEU A 522 10.51 3.31 3.80
N LEU A 523 9.31 3.88 3.84
CA LEU A 523 8.09 3.24 3.35
C LEU A 523 7.67 3.79 1.99
N LEU A 524 7.50 2.90 1.02
CA LEU A 524 6.99 3.17 -0.33
C LEU A 524 5.84 2.22 -0.61
N GLY A 525 4.76 2.66 -1.25
CA GLY A 525 3.65 1.76 -1.66
C GLY A 525 4.14 0.65 -2.58
N ILE A 526 4.93 1.04 -3.57
CA ILE A 526 5.33 0.17 -4.68
C ILE A 526 6.81 -0.27 -4.56
N PRO A 527 7.15 -1.53 -4.88
CA PRO A 527 8.51 -2.04 -4.76
C PRO A 527 9.52 -1.30 -5.64
N ILE A 528 10.70 -1.05 -5.09
CA ILE A 528 11.77 -0.33 -5.79
C ILE A 528 12.91 -1.26 -6.24
N ALA A 529 13.22 -2.33 -5.52
CA ALA A 529 14.22 -3.32 -5.91
C ALA A 529 13.55 -4.66 -6.28
N TYR A 530 12.94 -4.69 -7.47
CA TYR A 530 12.12 -5.81 -7.93
C TYR A 530 12.43 -6.19 -9.39
N PRO A 531 12.14 -7.43 -9.85
CA PRO A 531 12.43 -7.84 -11.23
C PRO A 531 11.74 -6.92 -12.23
N ARG A 532 12.47 -6.53 -13.28
CA ARG A 532 11.93 -5.66 -14.33
C ARG A 532 10.92 -6.43 -15.19
N LEU A 533 9.73 -5.86 -15.31
CA LEU A 533 8.60 -6.51 -15.98
C LEU A 533 8.31 -5.96 -17.38
N THR A 534 9.13 -5.03 -17.88
CA THR A 534 8.97 -4.40 -19.21
C THR A 534 8.97 -5.38 -20.39
N TRP A 535 9.29 -6.66 -20.17
CA TRP A 535 9.18 -7.71 -21.18
C TRP A 535 7.81 -8.41 -21.18
N LEU A 536 7.06 -8.38 -20.07
CA LEU A 536 5.70 -8.93 -19.98
C LEU A 536 4.76 -8.23 -20.95
N GLU A 537 4.93 -6.92 -21.16
CA GLU A 537 4.28 -6.17 -22.25
C GLU A 537 4.44 -6.86 -23.60
N ASN A 538 5.66 -7.29 -23.95
CA ASN A 538 5.92 -7.96 -25.23
C ASN A 538 5.30 -9.37 -25.31
N ILE A 539 5.18 -10.08 -24.19
CA ILE A 539 4.51 -11.39 -24.14
C ILE A 539 2.99 -11.23 -24.20
N PHE A 540 2.44 -10.26 -23.48
CA PHE A 540 1.00 -10.00 -23.45
C PHE A 540 0.47 -9.27 -24.70
N ALA A 541 1.33 -8.52 -25.39
CA ALA A 541 1.07 -7.94 -26.70
C ALA A 541 1.34 -8.93 -27.85
N SER A 542 1.81 -10.14 -27.57
CA SER A 542 2.08 -11.17 -28.59
C SER A 542 0.79 -11.57 -29.33
N PRO A 543 0.83 -11.79 -30.66
CA PRO A 543 -0.32 -12.26 -31.45
C PRO A 543 -0.97 -13.55 -30.92
N VAL A 544 -0.23 -14.36 -30.16
CA VAL A 544 -0.70 -15.60 -29.52
C VAL A 544 -1.69 -15.34 -28.37
N MET A 545 -1.64 -14.16 -27.75
CA MET A 545 -2.61 -13.75 -26.72
C MET A 545 -3.95 -13.30 -27.32
N GLY A 546 -4.01 -12.98 -28.61
CA GLY A 546 -5.24 -12.57 -29.30
C GLY A 546 -6.38 -13.58 -29.17
N PRO A 547 -6.16 -14.87 -29.49
CA PRO A 547 -7.13 -15.93 -29.27
C PRO A 547 -7.57 -16.09 -27.80
N MET A 548 -6.65 -15.94 -26.85
CA MET A 548 -6.93 -16.08 -25.41
C MET A 548 -7.76 -14.92 -24.87
N LYS A 549 -7.43 -13.68 -25.26
CA LYS A 549 -8.24 -12.48 -24.98
C LYS A 549 -9.63 -12.58 -25.60
N PHE A 550 -9.72 -13.09 -26.83
CA PHE A 550 -11.00 -13.31 -27.51
C PHE A 550 -11.85 -14.38 -26.81
N LEU A 551 -11.24 -15.49 -26.39
CA LEU A 551 -11.93 -16.58 -25.70
C LEU A 551 -12.39 -16.15 -24.30
N ASN A 552 -11.59 -15.38 -23.56
CA ASN A 552 -12.00 -14.83 -22.27
C ASN A 552 -13.20 -13.87 -22.43
N ARG A 553 -13.11 -12.94 -23.39
CA ARG A 553 -14.18 -11.97 -23.68
C ARG A 553 -15.48 -12.62 -24.16
N ARG A 554 -15.42 -13.82 -24.74
CA ARG A 554 -16.58 -14.51 -25.35
C ARG A 554 -17.16 -15.65 -24.49
N MET A 555 -16.36 -16.26 -23.63
CA MET A 555 -16.76 -17.47 -22.86
C MET A 555 -16.77 -17.25 -21.34
N GLY A 556 -16.33 -16.09 -20.82
CA GLY A 556 -16.35 -15.80 -19.38
C GLY A 556 -15.45 -16.71 -18.53
N PHE A 557 -14.50 -17.42 -19.16
CA PHE A 557 -13.70 -18.47 -18.53
C PHE A 557 -12.38 -17.99 -17.90
N GLY A 558 -12.16 -16.67 -17.80
CA GLY A 558 -10.99 -16.05 -17.18
C GLY A 558 -11.39 -14.86 -16.34
N GLY A 559 -12.02 -15.13 -15.19
CA GLY A 559 -12.26 -14.11 -14.17
C GLY A 559 -10.96 -13.56 -13.58
N SER A 560 -10.98 -12.26 -13.22
CA SER A 560 -9.99 -11.58 -12.37
C SER A 560 -8.54 -11.44 -12.91
N PHE A 561 -8.32 -11.44 -14.23
CA PHE A 561 -6.98 -11.25 -14.83
C PHE A 561 -6.85 -10.05 -15.79
N PHE A 562 -7.91 -9.27 -16.02
CA PHE A 562 -7.89 -8.19 -17.02
C PHE A 562 -8.57 -6.92 -16.53
N ASN A 563 -7.88 -5.78 -16.67
CA ASN A 563 -8.40 -4.49 -16.24
C ASN A 563 -9.62 -4.14 -17.10
N SER A 564 -10.70 -3.74 -16.41
CA SER A 564 -11.97 -3.39 -17.04
C SER A 564 -11.95 -2.01 -17.71
N PHE A 565 -10.91 -1.18 -17.47
CA PHE A 565 -10.83 0.18 -17.99
C PHE A 565 -10.37 0.26 -19.45
N ASP A 566 -9.48 -0.63 -19.89
CA ASP A 566 -8.92 -0.67 -21.25
C ASP A 566 -8.78 -2.10 -21.86
N GLY A 567 -8.98 -3.17 -21.07
CA GLY A 567 -8.80 -4.56 -21.49
C GLY A 567 -7.35 -5.06 -21.48
N SER A 568 -6.44 -4.39 -20.77
CA SER A 568 -5.11 -4.88 -20.42
C SER A 568 -5.20 -6.04 -19.40
N VAL A 569 -4.12 -6.79 -19.20
CA VAL A 569 -4.06 -7.80 -18.11
C VAL A 569 -3.86 -7.01 -16.82
N ASP A 570 -4.46 -7.36 -15.68
CA ASP A 570 -4.26 -6.60 -14.41
C ASP A 570 -2.76 -6.43 -14.09
N LEU A 571 -1.97 -7.49 -14.34
CA LEU A 571 -0.50 -7.49 -14.24
C LEU A 571 0.23 -6.56 -15.23
N LEU A 572 -0.44 -5.93 -16.21
CA LEU A 572 0.16 -4.98 -17.17
C LEU A 572 0.08 -3.54 -16.68
N ASP A 573 -0.97 -3.15 -15.98
CA ASP A 573 -1.14 -1.79 -15.45
C ASP A 573 -0.17 -1.57 -14.26
N ASP A 574 -0.02 -2.58 -13.39
CA ASP A 574 1.03 -2.63 -12.35
C ASP A 574 2.44 -2.37 -12.90
N LEU A 575 2.71 -2.71 -14.18
CA LEU A 575 4.04 -2.56 -14.77
C LEU A 575 4.41 -1.12 -15.11
N ASP A 576 3.42 -0.29 -15.47
CA ASP A 576 3.60 1.13 -15.72
C ASP A 576 3.69 1.90 -14.38
N ASP A 577 3.07 1.39 -13.31
CA ASP A 577 3.06 1.95 -11.95
C ASP A 577 4.39 1.78 -11.19
N HIS A 578 5.12 0.71 -11.52
CA HIS A 578 6.35 0.34 -10.83
C HIS A 578 7.46 1.39 -10.98
N TYR A 579 8.22 1.62 -9.90
CA TYR A 579 9.47 2.37 -9.96
C TYR A 579 10.47 1.80 -11.00
N THR A 580 10.36 0.50 -11.30
CA THR A 580 11.20 -0.19 -12.28
C THR A 580 10.76 0.01 -13.73
N ALA A 581 9.59 0.62 -13.96
CA ALA A 581 9.08 1.00 -15.28
C ALA A 581 10.03 1.97 -15.98
N HIS A 582 10.01 1.98 -17.32
CA HIS A 582 10.87 2.86 -18.10
C HIS A 582 10.62 4.35 -17.79
N THR A 583 9.37 4.73 -17.55
CA THR A 583 8.91 6.09 -17.20
C THR A 583 9.47 6.57 -15.87
N HIS A 584 9.55 5.71 -14.85
CA HIS A 584 9.96 6.08 -13.48
C HIS A 584 11.44 5.81 -13.17
N LYS A 585 12.14 5.06 -14.03
CA LYS A 585 13.53 4.63 -13.79
C LYS A 585 14.50 5.77 -13.47
N LYS A 586 14.33 6.96 -14.05
CA LYS A 586 15.20 8.12 -13.76
C LYS A 586 14.99 8.63 -12.32
N GLU A 587 13.73 8.78 -11.93
CA GLU A 587 13.31 9.21 -10.59
C GLU A 587 13.73 8.17 -9.53
N ARG A 588 13.46 6.88 -9.80
CA ARG A 588 13.94 5.75 -9.00
C ARG A 588 15.44 5.81 -8.76
N ASN A 589 16.23 5.90 -9.84
CA ASN A 589 17.67 5.82 -9.73
C ASN A 589 18.23 6.99 -8.90
N TRP A 590 17.72 8.20 -9.16
CA TRP A 590 18.07 9.37 -8.36
C TRP A 590 17.70 9.20 -6.89
N LEU A 591 16.51 8.66 -6.59
CA LEU A 591 16.05 8.43 -5.22
C LEU A 591 17.00 7.49 -4.45
N ILE A 592 17.38 6.37 -5.06
CA ILE A 592 18.33 5.43 -4.47
C ILE A 592 19.69 6.08 -4.25
N GLU A 593 20.24 6.77 -5.24
CA GLU A 593 21.54 7.43 -5.10
C GLU A 593 21.50 8.54 -4.03
N LYS A 594 20.37 9.26 -3.89
CA LYS A 594 20.16 10.22 -2.79
C LYS A 594 20.17 9.56 -1.42
N LEU A 595 19.48 8.43 -1.26
CA LEU A 595 19.49 7.65 -0.03
C LEU A 595 20.90 7.14 0.30
N GLN A 596 21.65 6.65 -0.68
CA GLN A 596 23.05 6.26 -0.50
C GLN A 596 23.90 7.44 -0.01
N GLY A 597 23.67 8.65 -0.52
CA GLY A 597 24.31 9.87 -0.04
C GLY A 597 23.99 10.18 1.43
N ILE A 598 22.73 10.00 1.85
CA ILE A 598 22.29 10.15 3.24
C ILE A 598 22.95 9.09 4.15
N CYS A 599 22.96 7.83 3.72
CA CYS A 599 23.62 6.73 4.43
C CYS A 599 25.09 7.08 4.71
N ALA A 600 25.82 7.56 3.71
CA ALA A 600 27.21 7.95 3.84
C ALA A 600 27.41 9.19 4.74
N GLU A 601 26.56 10.20 4.61
CA GLU A 601 26.67 11.45 5.37
C GLU A 601 26.44 11.25 6.88
N PHE A 602 25.47 10.40 7.26
CA PHE A 602 25.06 10.24 8.66
C PHE A 602 25.42 8.87 9.25
N SER A 603 26.07 7.99 8.49
CA SER A 603 26.39 6.62 8.92
C SER A 603 25.15 5.85 9.40
N VAL A 604 24.05 5.99 8.64
CA VAL A 604 22.75 5.36 8.88
C VAL A 604 22.48 4.25 7.85
N ARG A 605 21.95 3.11 8.28
CA ARG A 605 21.56 2.01 7.38
C ARG A 605 20.11 2.20 6.92
N THR A 606 19.89 2.29 5.61
CA THR A 606 18.52 2.36 5.06
C THR A 606 17.96 0.96 4.78
N THR A 607 16.73 0.72 5.22
CA THR A 607 15.87 -0.42 4.87
C THR A 607 14.57 0.12 4.29
N ILE A 608 14.15 -0.39 3.13
CA ILE A 608 12.94 0.03 2.43
C ILE A 608 11.86 -1.03 2.64
N LEU A 609 10.66 -0.61 3.01
CA LEU A 609 9.46 -1.44 3.10
C LEU A 609 8.53 -1.09 1.92
N SER A 610 7.98 -2.11 1.26
CA SER A 610 7.05 -1.91 0.14
C SER A 610 6.09 -3.07 -0.05
N GLY A 611 4.95 -2.81 -0.71
CA GLY A 611 3.84 -3.74 -0.90
C GLY A 611 3.35 -3.85 -2.35
N ASP A 612 2.04 -3.73 -2.56
CA ASP A 612 1.34 -3.64 -3.87
C ASP A 612 1.32 -4.94 -4.71
N VAL A 613 2.46 -5.56 -4.97
CA VAL A 613 2.61 -6.64 -5.98
C VAL A 613 2.09 -8.04 -5.57
N HIS A 614 1.51 -8.16 -4.37
CA HIS A 614 1.03 -9.41 -3.75
C HIS A 614 2.04 -10.59 -3.77
N LEU A 615 3.34 -10.30 -3.86
CA LEU A 615 4.39 -11.31 -3.96
C LEU A 615 5.56 -10.96 -3.07
N ALA A 616 5.85 -11.84 -2.10
CA ALA A 616 6.96 -11.61 -1.20
C ALA A 616 8.30 -11.70 -1.94
N ALA A 617 9.21 -10.76 -1.68
CA ALA A 617 10.58 -10.79 -2.17
C ALA A 617 11.51 -9.98 -1.25
N LEU A 618 12.82 -10.20 -1.40
CA LEU A 618 13.83 -9.35 -0.76
C LEU A 618 14.81 -8.83 -1.81
N GLY A 619 14.63 -7.57 -2.18
CA GLY A 619 15.53 -6.86 -3.08
C GLY A 619 16.68 -6.22 -2.30
N ARG A 620 17.82 -6.04 -2.97
CA ARG A 620 18.96 -5.32 -2.38
C ARG A 620 19.76 -4.56 -3.42
N PHE A 621 20.19 -3.38 -3.06
CA PHE A 621 21.28 -2.64 -3.69
C PHE A 621 22.57 -2.88 -2.89
N TYR A 622 23.72 -2.88 -3.56
CA TYR A 622 25.01 -3.11 -2.92
C TYR A 622 26.16 -2.63 -3.80
N SER A 623 27.30 -2.31 -3.20
CA SER A 623 28.54 -2.03 -3.92
C SER A 623 28.94 -3.24 -4.77
N ASN A 624 29.37 -2.98 -6.01
CA ASN A 624 29.85 -4.02 -6.91
C ASN A 624 30.92 -4.87 -6.19
N PRO A 625 30.78 -6.22 -6.14
CA PRO A 625 31.68 -7.05 -5.33
C PRO A 625 33.16 -6.93 -5.68
N ARG A 626 33.50 -6.40 -6.87
CA ARG A 626 34.88 -6.10 -7.27
C ARG A 626 35.53 -4.98 -6.46
N LEU A 627 34.73 -4.10 -5.84
CA LEU A 627 35.22 -3.03 -4.98
C LEU A 627 35.70 -3.55 -3.61
N ASN A 628 35.33 -4.78 -3.24
CA ASN A 628 35.75 -5.45 -2.01
C ASN A 628 35.47 -4.63 -0.73
N ILE A 629 34.32 -3.96 -0.69
CA ILE A 629 33.86 -3.18 0.46
C ILE A 629 33.06 -4.10 1.39
N PRO A 630 33.40 -4.22 2.68
CA PRO A 630 32.57 -4.92 3.68
C PRO A 630 31.20 -4.25 3.80
N VAL A 631 30.13 -5.02 3.97
CA VAL A 631 28.75 -4.49 3.97
C VAL A 631 28.52 -3.51 5.12
N GLU A 632 29.16 -3.73 6.26
CA GLU A 632 29.16 -2.86 7.44
C GLU A 632 29.74 -1.46 7.13
N GLN A 633 30.51 -1.32 6.06
CA GLN A 633 31.08 -0.05 5.58
C GLN A 633 30.46 0.38 4.24
N ASP A 634 29.55 -0.40 3.67
CA ASP A 634 28.94 -0.16 2.38
C ASP A 634 27.67 0.69 2.52
N TYR A 635 27.79 2.00 2.36
CA TYR A 635 26.63 2.90 2.35
C TYR A 635 25.68 2.65 1.16
N ARG A 636 26.10 1.88 0.14
CA ARG A 636 25.28 1.50 -1.01
C ARG A 636 24.41 0.28 -0.72
N TYR A 637 24.70 -0.45 0.35
CA TYR A 637 23.90 -1.60 0.78
C TYR A 637 22.56 -1.13 1.37
N ILE A 638 21.49 -1.34 0.60
CA ILE A 638 20.11 -0.98 0.97
C ILE A 638 19.23 -2.19 0.67
N VAL A 639 18.50 -2.67 1.67
CA VAL A 639 17.56 -3.79 1.53
C VAL A 639 16.16 -3.25 1.28
N ASN A 640 15.41 -3.86 0.38
CA ASN A 640 13.99 -3.63 0.19
C ASN A 640 13.22 -4.91 0.55
N VAL A 641 12.53 -4.87 1.68
CA VAL A 641 11.59 -5.90 2.13
C VAL A 641 10.28 -5.68 1.39
N VAL A 642 9.93 -6.62 0.51
CA VAL A 642 8.68 -6.59 -0.25
C VAL A 642 7.71 -7.57 0.40
N SER A 643 6.67 -7.07 1.04
CA SER A 643 5.59 -7.90 1.57
C SER A 643 4.70 -8.39 0.43
N SER A 644 4.09 -9.56 0.65
CA SER A 644 2.91 -9.97 -0.09
C SER A 644 1.68 -9.34 0.55
N ALA A 645 0.51 -9.58 -0.02
CA ALA A 645 -0.73 -9.19 0.64
C ALA A 645 -0.91 -9.93 1.96
N ILE A 646 -1.30 -9.22 3.02
CA ILE A 646 -1.67 -9.87 4.29
C ILE A 646 -3.04 -10.54 4.20
N VAL A 647 -3.94 -10.01 3.35
CA VAL A 647 -5.30 -10.54 3.16
C VAL A 647 -5.51 -11.09 1.76
N ASN A 648 -5.15 -10.32 0.73
CA ASN A 648 -5.52 -10.63 -0.64
C ASN A 648 -4.85 -11.91 -1.17
N LYS A 649 -5.38 -12.44 -2.28
CA LYS A 649 -4.79 -13.59 -2.95
C LYS A 649 -3.42 -13.21 -3.58
N PRO A 650 -2.39 -14.08 -3.45
CA PRO A 650 -1.13 -13.92 -4.16
C PRO A 650 -1.31 -14.17 -5.67
N PRO A 651 -0.34 -13.78 -6.51
CA PRO A 651 -0.36 -14.10 -7.93
C PRO A 651 -0.14 -15.60 -8.15
N PRO A 652 -0.51 -16.13 -9.32
CA PRO A 652 -0.30 -17.55 -9.63
C PRO A 652 1.17 -17.97 -9.54
N ALA A 653 1.42 -19.19 -9.05
CA ALA A 653 2.76 -19.76 -8.92
C ALA A 653 3.59 -19.69 -10.21
N ALA A 654 2.95 -19.82 -11.38
CA ALA A 654 3.62 -19.70 -12.68
C ALA A 654 4.25 -18.30 -12.87
N VAL A 655 3.58 -17.24 -12.44
CA VAL A 655 4.09 -15.86 -12.50
C VAL A 655 5.28 -15.71 -11.56
N ALA A 656 5.15 -16.15 -10.30
CA ALA A 656 6.26 -16.12 -9.33
C ALA A 656 7.50 -16.86 -9.84
N ASN A 657 7.34 -18.08 -10.37
CA ASN A 657 8.44 -18.86 -10.92
C ASN A 657 9.09 -18.19 -12.14
N LEU A 658 8.31 -17.50 -12.96
CA LEU A 658 8.81 -16.76 -14.12
C LEU A 658 9.64 -15.54 -13.69
N LEU A 659 9.18 -14.82 -12.67
CA LEU A 659 9.93 -13.71 -12.05
C LEU A 659 11.24 -14.20 -11.45
N ALA A 660 11.21 -15.32 -10.73
CA ALA A 660 12.38 -15.93 -10.14
C ALA A 660 13.45 -16.32 -11.18
N ARG A 661 13.04 -16.88 -12.32
CA ARG A 661 13.95 -17.18 -13.45
C ARG A 661 14.61 -15.94 -14.04
N ARG A 662 14.02 -14.77 -13.86
CA ARG A 662 14.54 -13.48 -14.33
C ARG A 662 15.30 -12.70 -13.26
N ASN A 663 15.61 -13.33 -12.12
CA ASN A 663 16.54 -12.75 -11.15
C ASN A 663 17.98 -12.69 -11.72
N ILE A 664 18.26 -11.59 -12.40
CA ILE A 664 19.59 -11.26 -12.90
C ILE A 664 20.15 -10.08 -12.12
N ILE A 665 21.48 -10.04 -11.99
CA ILE A 665 22.15 -8.87 -11.43
C ILE A 665 21.98 -7.73 -12.42
N HIS A 666 21.35 -6.66 -11.96
CA HIS A 666 21.29 -5.40 -12.67
C HIS A 666 22.28 -4.41 -12.05
N HIS A 667 22.62 -3.38 -12.81
CA HIS A 667 23.50 -2.31 -12.35
C HIS A 667 22.72 -1.00 -12.36
N LEU A 668 22.65 -0.36 -11.19
CA LEU A 668 22.09 0.98 -11.03
C LEU A 668 23.04 1.99 -11.70
N ASN A 669 24.34 1.85 -11.41
CA ASN A 669 25.45 2.59 -12.00
C ASN A 669 26.72 1.70 -12.00
N HIS A 670 27.89 2.26 -12.33
CA HIS A 670 29.15 1.49 -12.39
C HIS A 670 29.56 0.81 -11.08
N GLU A 671 29.17 1.39 -9.94
CA GLU A 671 29.59 0.96 -8.61
C GLU A 671 28.49 0.26 -7.81
N THR A 672 27.23 0.38 -8.23
CA THR A 672 26.07 -0.16 -7.52
C THR A 672 25.37 -1.22 -8.34
N SER A 673 25.22 -2.40 -7.76
CA SER A 673 24.45 -3.51 -8.32
C SER A 673 23.16 -3.73 -7.53
N GLU A 674 22.18 -4.37 -8.17
CA GLU A 674 20.89 -4.73 -7.57
C GLU A 674 20.53 -6.18 -7.93
N THR A 675 19.94 -6.91 -7.00
CA THR A 675 19.46 -8.30 -7.21
C THR A 675 18.43 -8.68 -6.15
N LEU A 676 17.65 -9.74 -6.38
CA LEU A 676 16.91 -10.39 -5.30
C LEU A 676 17.79 -11.39 -4.55
N LEU A 677 17.67 -11.41 -3.22
CA LEU A 677 18.28 -12.42 -2.33
C LEU A 677 17.48 -13.72 -2.38
N LYS A 678 18.18 -14.86 -2.27
CA LYS A 678 17.57 -16.18 -2.10
C LYS A 678 17.10 -16.40 -0.66
N LEU A 679 16.06 -15.66 -0.25
CA LEU A 679 15.54 -15.69 1.12
C LEU A 679 14.70 -16.94 1.42
N PHE A 680 13.95 -17.46 0.45
CA PHE A 680 12.99 -18.55 0.67
C PHE A 680 13.66 -19.89 0.41
N ASP A 681 14.28 -20.48 1.43
CA ASP A 681 15.03 -21.74 1.35
C ASP A 681 14.14 -22.98 1.10
N LYS A 682 12.85 -22.87 1.44
CA LYS A 682 11.80 -23.85 1.14
C LYS A 682 10.43 -23.17 1.07
N ASP A 683 9.42 -23.85 0.54
CA ASP A 683 8.02 -23.46 0.70
C ASP A 683 7.55 -23.67 2.16
N PRO A 684 6.54 -22.92 2.64
CA PRO A 684 6.14 -22.94 4.03
C PRO A 684 5.46 -24.26 4.43
N GLY A 685 5.75 -24.74 5.63
CA GLY A 685 5.28 -26.02 6.14
C GLY A 685 5.72 -27.20 5.26
N ASN A 686 4.74 -28.01 4.82
CA ASN A 686 4.93 -29.14 3.90
C ASN A 686 4.33 -28.85 2.51
N SER A 687 4.05 -27.58 2.19
CA SER A 687 3.40 -27.20 0.94
C SER A 687 4.35 -27.25 -0.26
N THR A 688 3.80 -27.24 -1.46
CA THR A 688 4.55 -27.03 -2.72
C THR A 688 3.88 -25.90 -3.47
N LYS A 689 4.27 -24.67 -3.13
CA LYS A 689 3.75 -23.41 -3.69
C LYS A 689 4.58 -22.95 -4.89
N THR A 690 5.87 -23.27 -4.92
CA THR A 690 6.78 -22.81 -5.97
C THR A 690 7.54 -23.96 -6.63
N ALA A 691 8.19 -23.68 -7.76
CA ALA A 691 9.05 -24.66 -8.40
C ALA A 691 10.39 -24.76 -7.65
N LYS A 692 11.04 -25.94 -7.66
CA LYS A 692 12.30 -26.25 -6.95
C LYS A 692 13.51 -25.30 -7.19
N HIS A 693 13.41 -24.35 -8.11
CA HIS A 693 14.45 -23.38 -8.44
C HIS A 693 14.12 -21.95 -7.96
N ASN A 694 12.91 -21.73 -7.46
CA ASN A 694 12.46 -20.44 -6.96
C ASN A 694 12.81 -20.33 -5.47
N PHE A 695 13.78 -19.47 -5.17
CA PHE A 695 14.20 -19.19 -3.79
C PHE A 695 14.09 -17.69 -3.47
N VAL A 696 13.51 -16.89 -4.37
CA VAL A 696 13.62 -15.42 -4.36
C VAL A 696 12.25 -14.72 -4.35
N THR A 697 11.18 -15.47 -4.60
CA THR A 697 9.80 -14.97 -4.56
C THR A 697 8.90 -15.99 -3.88
N MET A 698 7.88 -15.53 -3.15
CA MET A 698 6.93 -16.41 -2.45
C MET A 698 5.48 -15.95 -2.68
N PRO A 699 4.68 -16.68 -3.50
CA PRO A 699 3.29 -16.36 -3.80
C PRO A 699 2.37 -16.89 -2.70
N SER A 700 2.45 -16.27 -1.53
CA SER A 700 1.63 -16.60 -0.37
C SER A 700 1.40 -15.36 0.48
N ARG A 701 0.29 -15.30 1.22
CA ARG A 701 0.00 -14.17 2.12
C ARG A 701 1.08 -14.05 3.18
N ASN A 702 1.40 -12.82 3.63
CA ASN A 702 2.37 -12.61 4.70
C ASN A 702 2.24 -11.25 5.40
N PHE A 703 3.06 -11.10 6.44
CA PHE A 703 3.48 -9.82 7.02
C PHE A 703 4.96 -9.93 7.40
N ALA A 704 5.58 -8.84 7.84
CA ALA A 704 6.96 -8.85 8.31
C ALA A 704 7.11 -8.35 9.75
N MET A 705 8.08 -8.91 10.47
CA MET A 705 8.55 -8.44 11.77
C MET A 705 9.94 -7.85 11.64
N ILE A 706 10.17 -6.71 12.29
CA ILE A 706 11.42 -5.97 12.22
C ILE A 706 11.78 -5.49 13.63
N THR A 707 12.96 -5.88 14.12
CA THR A 707 13.43 -5.54 15.47
C THR A 707 14.92 -5.27 15.48
N GLU A 708 15.34 -4.19 16.15
CA GLU A 708 16.76 -3.95 16.40
C GLU A 708 17.31 -4.96 17.41
N ASN A 709 18.48 -5.51 17.12
CA ASN A 709 19.32 -6.24 18.07
C ASN A 709 19.94 -5.24 19.06
N SER A 710 19.17 -4.84 20.08
CA SER A 710 19.50 -3.71 20.96
C SER A 710 20.88 -3.86 21.64
N PRO A 711 21.73 -2.82 21.58
CA PRO A 711 23.00 -2.81 22.30
C PRO A 711 22.82 -2.84 23.83
N ASN A 712 21.64 -2.55 24.36
CA ASN A 712 21.40 -2.49 25.81
C ASN A 712 21.06 -3.85 26.43
N HIS A 713 20.82 -4.91 25.64
CA HIS A 713 20.49 -6.23 26.20
C HIS A 713 21.55 -6.76 27.20
N HIS A 714 22.80 -6.29 27.11
CA HIS A 714 23.87 -6.64 28.06
C HIS A 714 23.70 -6.03 29.46
N ALA A 715 22.93 -4.93 29.60
CA ALA A 715 22.74 -4.26 30.89
C ALA A 715 21.75 -5.00 31.82
N ALA A 716 20.91 -5.89 31.29
CA ALA A 716 19.88 -6.58 32.06
C ALA A 716 20.40 -7.79 32.88
N ASN A 717 21.62 -8.29 32.61
CA ASN A 717 22.25 -9.38 33.38
C ASN A 717 23.27 -8.88 34.42
N GLY A 718 23.27 -7.59 34.73
CA GLY A 718 24.26 -6.94 35.61
C GLY A 718 23.95 -6.95 37.11
N THR A 719 23.19 -7.92 37.65
CA THR A 719 23.01 -8.07 39.10
C THR A 719 23.24 -9.50 39.57
N ASN A 720 24.34 -9.67 40.31
CA ASN A 720 24.71 -10.75 41.23
C ASN A 720 24.88 -12.18 40.67
N GLY A 721 26.04 -12.42 40.05
CA GLY A 721 26.64 -13.75 39.92
C GLY A 721 28.08 -13.73 40.40
N VAL A 722 28.32 -14.24 41.61
CA VAL A 722 29.63 -14.48 42.23
C VAL A 722 30.56 -15.24 41.24
N PRO A 723 31.87 -14.93 41.14
CA PRO A 723 32.75 -15.58 40.18
C PRO A 723 32.98 -17.03 40.59
N HIS A 724 32.27 -17.98 39.96
CA HIS A 724 32.58 -19.39 40.07
C HIS A 724 33.84 -19.70 39.24
N GLN A 725 34.94 -19.93 39.95
CA GLN A 725 36.13 -20.60 39.44
C GLN A 725 35.75 -21.93 38.78
N HIS A 726 36.13 -22.10 37.51
CA HIS A 726 36.06 -23.38 36.82
C HIS A 726 37.11 -24.34 37.41
N HIS A 727 36.67 -25.20 38.34
CA HIS A 727 37.39 -26.43 38.67
C HIS A 727 37.06 -27.51 37.61
N HIS A 728 38.08 -27.92 36.86
CA HIS A 728 38.06 -29.13 36.06
C HIS A 728 37.90 -30.36 36.97
N HIS A 729 36.83 -31.13 36.80
CA HIS A 729 36.75 -32.51 37.28
C HIS A 729 36.36 -33.46 36.14
N GLN A 730 37.30 -34.34 35.81
CA GLN A 730 37.11 -35.55 35.01
C GLN A 730 36.17 -36.53 35.71
N PRO A 731 35.38 -37.34 34.97
CA PRO A 731 34.70 -38.49 35.53
C PRO A 731 35.64 -39.70 35.60
N THR A 732 35.69 -40.35 36.77
CA THR A 732 36.35 -41.63 37.02
C THR A 732 35.40 -42.79 36.69
N ASP A 733 35.91 -43.78 35.96
CA ASP A 733 35.28 -45.08 35.70
C ASP A 733 36.01 -46.17 36.53
N PRO A 734 35.33 -47.20 37.09
CA PRO A 734 36.01 -48.19 37.93
C PRO A 734 36.28 -49.54 37.23
N SER A 735 37.47 -50.07 37.54
CA SER A 735 37.88 -51.49 37.61
C SER A 735 38.06 -52.32 36.32
N SER A 736 39.31 -52.73 36.03
CA SER A 736 39.79 -54.13 36.17
C SER A 736 41.22 -54.37 35.63
N THR A 737 42.14 -54.78 36.53
CA THR A 737 43.20 -55.81 36.41
C THR A 737 44.24 -55.86 35.24
N HIS A 738 45.51 -55.53 35.58
CA HIS A 738 46.85 -56.14 35.23
C HIS A 738 47.29 -56.44 33.76
N PRO A 739 48.61 -56.62 33.45
CA PRO A 739 49.87 -55.93 33.85
C PRO A 739 50.74 -55.54 32.60
N PRO A 740 52.00 -55.03 32.74
CA PRO A 740 52.61 -54.08 31.79
C PRO A 740 53.57 -54.69 30.75
N GLY A 741 53.74 -53.99 29.61
CA GLY A 741 54.71 -54.34 28.56
C GLY A 741 55.23 -53.13 27.78
N SER A 742 56.43 -52.69 28.18
CA SER A 742 57.56 -52.24 27.35
C SER A 742 57.42 -51.14 26.28
N SER A 743 58.25 -50.09 26.46
CA SER A 743 59.14 -49.42 25.48
C SER A 743 58.50 -48.75 24.25
N SER A 744 58.90 -47.56 23.79
CA SER A 744 60.08 -46.72 24.00
C SER A 744 59.91 -45.44 23.17
N SER A 745 60.70 -44.42 23.53
CA SER A 745 61.36 -43.44 22.62
C SER A 745 60.45 -42.50 21.82
N SER A 746 60.28 -41.25 22.27
CA SER A 746 61.20 -40.11 22.10
C SER A 746 60.82 -39.23 20.90
N SER A 747 60.45 -37.99 21.16
CA SER A 747 61.23 -36.80 20.73
C SER A 747 60.41 -35.53 20.93
N SER A 748 60.90 -34.71 21.85
CA SER A 748 60.59 -33.29 21.95
C SER A 748 61.26 -32.52 20.82
N SER A 749 60.56 -31.58 20.17
CA SER A 749 61.17 -30.31 19.75
C SER A 749 60.13 -29.25 19.34
N SER A 750 60.12 -28.18 20.15
CA SER A 750 60.10 -26.74 19.79
C SER A 750 59.18 -26.20 18.69
N SER A 751 58.25 -25.36 19.15
CA SER A 751 57.91 -24.00 18.67
C SER A 751 58.44 -23.54 17.30
N ASN A 752 57.52 -23.18 16.39
CA ASN A 752 57.77 -22.15 15.39
C ASN A 752 56.48 -21.45 14.92
N SER A 753 56.58 -20.12 14.79
CA SER A 753 55.54 -19.14 14.42
C SER A 753 54.80 -19.42 13.10
N PRO A 754 53.56 -18.91 12.90
CA PRO A 754 52.81 -19.15 11.68
C PRO A 754 53.28 -18.25 10.53
N ARG A 755 53.79 -18.89 9.46
CA ARG A 755 54.05 -18.29 8.15
C ARG A 755 52.75 -18.21 7.32
N ASN A 756 52.54 -17.05 6.72
CA ASN A 756 51.91 -16.80 5.40
C ASN A 756 51.01 -17.93 4.85
N GLN A 757 49.70 -17.82 5.09
CA GLN A 757 48.73 -18.45 4.21
C GLN A 757 48.55 -17.61 2.95
N ARG A 758 48.85 -18.27 1.82
CA ARG A 758 48.65 -17.79 0.46
C ARG A 758 47.22 -17.29 0.27
N ARG A 759 47.09 -16.08 -0.29
CA ARG A 759 45.87 -15.56 -0.91
C ARG A 759 45.34 -16.59 -1.91
N ASN A 760 44.18 -17.17 -1.60
CA ASN A 760 43.38 -17.89 -2.60
C ASN A 760 43.00 -16.93 -3.73
N PRO A 761 42.96 -17.38 -5.00
CA PRO A 761 42.53 -16.55 -6.11
C PRO A 761 41.09 -16.07 -5.87
N VAL A 762 40.87 -14.77 -6.08
CA VAL A 762 39.57 -14.10 -5.91
C VAL A 762 38.57 -14.72 -6.89
N HIS A 763 37.81 -15.71 -6.44
CA HIS A 763 36.55 -16.06 -7.09
C HIS A 763 35.70 -14.79 -7.07
N LYS A 764 35.28 -14.32 -8.25
CA LYS A 764 34.32 -13.22 -8.39
C LYS A 764 33.13 -13.57 -7.48
N LYS A 765 32.98 -12.87 -6.35
CA LYS A 765 31.81 -13.05 -5.47
C LYS A 765 30.57 -12.78 -6.32
N ASP A 766 29.80 -13.83 -6.65
CA ASP A 766 28.53 -13.71 -7.35
C ASP A 766 27.60 -12.93 -6.42
N GLY A 767 27.13 -11.77 -6.87
CA GLY A 767 26.27 -10.89 -6.08
C GLY A 767 24.92 -11.51 -5.70
N ARG A 768 24.59 -12.71 -6.21
CA ARG A 768 23.43 -13.52 -5.80
C ARG A 768 23.67 -14.36 -4.54
N LEU A 769 24.91 -14.51 -4.09
CA LEU A 769 25.28 -15.21 -2.86
C LEU A 769 25.21 -14.27 -1.66
N PRO A 770 25.23 -14.79 -0.42
CA PRO A 770 25.39 -13.96 0.78
C PRO A 770 26.60 -13.02 0.67
N LEU A 771 26.40 -11.75 1.01
CA LEU A 771 27.39 -10.69 0.96
C LEU A 771 28.07 -10.47 2.32
N HIS A 772 27.41 -10.85 3.41
CA HIS A 772 27.88 -10.73 4.80
C HIS A 772 27.19 -11.78 5.70
N ALA A 773 27.64 -11.89 6.96
CA ALA A 773 27.21 -12.93 7.90
C ALA A 773 25.70 -12.95 8.18
N GLY A 774 25.04 -11.80 8.18
CA GLY A 774 23.59 -11.69 8.41
C GLY A 774 22.70 -12.20 7.26
N GLU A 775 23.29 -12.55 6.12
CA GLU A 775 22.61 -13.24 5.02
C GLU A 775 23.00 -14.73 4.92
N GLU A 776 23.99 -15.17 5.70
CA GLU A 776 24.36 -16.58 5.73
C GLU A 776 23.20 -17.38 6.33
N HIS A 777 22.80 -18.45 5.65
CA HIS A 777 21.66 -19.28 6.05
C HIS A 777 20.33 -18.50 6.18
N CYS A 778 20.16 -17.38 5.47
CA CYS A 778 18.87 -16.67 5.40
C CYS A 778 17.73 -17.62 4.98
N GLY A 779 16.55 -17.38 5.53
CA GLY A 779 15.38 -18.26 5.38
C GLY A 779 14.94 -18.85 6.73
N THR A 780 14.33 -20.03 6.71
CA THR A 780 13.68 -20.63 7.89
C THR A 780 14.63 -21.00 9.03
N LYS A 781 15.92 -21.18 8.75
CA LYS A 781 16.95 -21.56 9.73
C LYS A 781 17.68 -20.39 10.37
N HIS A 782 17.46 -19.18 9.87
CA HIS A 782 18.13 -17.99 10.36
C HIS A 782 17.59 -17.58 11.74
N LYS A 783 18.42 -17.05 12.64
CA LYS A 783 17.97 -16.66 14.01
C LYS A 783 16.78 -15.69 14.00
N ALA A 784 16.74 -14.80 13.01
CA ALA A 784 15.68 -13.81 12.86
C ALA A 784 14.32 -14.44 12.49
N ALA A 785 14.30 -15.68 11.97
CA ALA A 785 13.08 -16.38 11.58
C ALA A 785 12.26 -16.90 12.77
N SER A 786 12.93 -17.13 13.91
CA SER A 786 12.30 -17.65 15.13
C SER A 786 11.87 -16.51 16.06
N PRO A 787 10.60 -16.46 16.50
CA PRO A 787 10.14 -15.47 17.48
C PRO A 787 11.00 -15.40 18.76
N ALA A 788 11.49 -16.56 19.24
CA ALA A 788 12.29 -16.65 20.46
C ALA A 788 13.69 -16.01 20.36
N SER A 789 14.26 -15.92 19.16
CA SER A 789 15.60 -15.37 18.91
C SER A 789 15.63 -14.11 18.05
N HIS A 790 14.50 -13.71 17.50
CA HIS A 790 14.37 -12.49 16.70
C HIS A 790 14.68 -11.26 17.58
N GLY A 791 15.62 -10.42 17.15
CA GLY A 791 15.94 -9.19 17.87
C GLY A 791 16.49 -9.42 19.28
N THR A 792 17.18 -10.54 19.54
CA THR A 792 17.85 -10.81 20.84
C THR A 792 19.37 -10.59 20.79
N GLY A 793 19.91 -10.28 19.61
CA GLY A 793 21.31 -9.89 19.46
C GLY A 793 21.60 -8.53 20.09
N THR A 794 22.86 -8.08 20.01
CA THR A 794 23.34 -6.90 20.76
C THR A 794 24.24 -5.96 19.97
N ASP A 795 24.37 -6.17 18.66
CA ASP A 795 25.30 -5.47 17.79
C ASP A 795 24.67 -4.24 17.10
N GLY A 796 23.42 -3.89 17.45
CA GLY A 796 22.67 -2.80 16.83
C GLY A 796 22.23 -3.10 15.40
N SER A 797 22.37 -4.33 14.91
CA SER A 797 21.83 -4.75 13.61
C SER A 797 20.30 -4.85 13.65
N LEU A 798 19.67 -5.02 12.48
CA LEU A 798 18.21 -5.12 12.36
C LEU A 798 17.82 -6.53 11.92
N ASP A 799 17.10 -7.26 12.76
CA ASP A 799 16.50 -8.53 12.37
C ASP A 799 15.23 -8.27 11.57
N VAL A 800 15.08 -8.99 10.46
CA VAL A 800 13.90 -8.97 9.58
C VAL A 800 13.42 -10.40 9.41
N CYS A 801 12.11 -10.61 9.58
CA CYS A 801 11.43 -11.87 9.34
C CYS A 801 10.20 -11.65 8.47
N ILE A 802 10.06 -12.37 7.35
CA ILE A 802 8.79 -12.45 6.62
C ILE A 802 8.03 -13.68 7.11
N CYS A 803 6.88 -13.46 7.73
CA CYS A 803 5.97 -14.49 8.26
C CYS A 803 5.01 -14.93 7.16
N VAL A 804 5.33 -16.05 6.50
CA VAL A 804 4.61 -16.53 5.31
C VAL A 804 3.54 -17.54 5.70
N GLU A 805 2.31 -17.33 5.24
CA GLU A 805 1.20 -18.27 5.42
C GLU A 805 1.56 -19.71 5.03
N VAL A 806 1.23 -20.66 5.91
CA VAL A 806 1.40 -22.08 5.64
C VAL A 806 0.26 -22.61 4.77
N ASP A 807 -0.99 -22.40 5.19
CA ASP A 807 -2.19 -22.92 4.54
C ASP A 807 -3.30 -21.85 4.51
N GLN A 808 -3.80 -21.54 3.30
CA GLN A 808 -4.86 -20.54 3.10
C GLN A 808 -6.22 -20.95 3.65
N HIS A 809 -6.42 -22.25 3.88
CA HIS A 809 -7.66 -22.78 4.44
C HIS A 809 -7.62 -22.88 5.97
N ASP A 810 -6.49 -22.52 6.61
CA ASP A 810 -6.36 -22.52 8.05
C ASP A 810 -6.90 -21.20 8.65
N PRO A 811 -8.05 -21.20 9.32
CA PRO A 811 -8.59 -19.98 9.92
C PRO A 811 -7.72 -19.43 11.06
N ALA A 812 -6.82 -20.23 11.63
CA ALA A 812 -5.86 -19.76 12.62
C ALA A 812 -4.70 -18.94 12.00
N GLY A 813 -4.59 -18.91 10.67
CA GLY A 813 -3.65 -18.06 9.94
C GLY A 813 -2.17 -18.33 10.24
N ARG A 814 -1.79 -19.59 10.55
CA ARG A 814 -0.42 -19.94 10.94
C ARG A 814 0.59 -19.58 9.83
N THR A 815 1.71 -18.99 10.24
CA THR A 815 2.82 -18.65 9.35
C THR A 815 4.10 -19.41 9.68
N GLU A 816 5.02 -19.46 8.72
CA GLU A 816 6.42 -19.86 8.90
C GLU A 816 7.33 -18.65 8.61
N GLY A 817 8.30 -18.41 9.48
CA GLY A 817 9.19 -17.26 9.39
C GLY A 817 10.38 -17.48 8.46
N TYR A 818 10.76 -16.45 7.71
CA TYR A 818 11.94 -16.42 6.84
C TYR A 818 12.80 -15.21 7.19
N GLY A 819 13.98 -15.46 7.77
CA GLY A 819 14.76 -14.43 8.44
C GLY A 819 16.06 -14.03 7.74
N LEU A 820 16.50 -12.81 8.01
CA LEU A 820 17.88 -12.31 7.83
C LEU A 820 18.21 -11.24 8.88
N THR A 821 19.49 -10.88 9.02
CA THR A 821 19.94 -9.75 9.84
C THR A 821 20.63 -8.71 8.96
N ILE A 822 20.20 -7.45 9.00
CA ILE A 822 20.78 -6.32 8.28
C ILE A 822 21.78 -5.59 9.21
N PRO A 823 23.08 -5.52 8.89
CA PRO A 823 24.07 -4.90 9.77
C PRO A 823 23.91 -3.38 9.81
N ALA A 824 24.17 -2.81 11.00
CA ALA A 824 24.31 -1.36 11.14
C ALA A 824 25.45 -0.84 10.23
N LEU A 825 25.34 0.41 9.79
CA LEU A 825 26.39 1.07 9.02
C LEU A 825 27.44 1.68 9.96
N ASN A 826 28.72 1.47 9.63
CA ASN A 826 29.89 2.11 10.21
C ASN A 826 30.74 2.69 9.08
N TYR A 827 30.21 3.74 8.46
CA TYR A 827 30.91 4.49 7.42
C TYR A 827 31.72 5.63 8.04
N GLN A 828 32.99 5.72 7.68
CA GLN A 828 33.93 6.77 8.08
C GLN A 828 34.62 7.43 6.86
N GLY A 829 34.16 7.10 5.65
CA GLY A 829 34.75 7.59 4.42
C GLY A 829 34.33 9.02 4.08
N PRO A 830 34.90 9.59 3.00
CA PRO A 830 34.51 10.92 2.55
C PRO A 830 33.06 10.90 2.07
N ARG A 831 32.33 11.99 2.33
CA ARG A 831 30.98 12.16 1.80
C ARG A 831 31.01 12.05 0.26
N PRO A 832 30.19 11.19 -0.36
CA PRO A 832 30.11 11.11 -1.82
C PRO A 832 29.63 12.45 -2.38
N PRO A 833 29.97 12.80 -3.63
CA PRO A 833 29.52 14.03 -4.27
C PRO A 833 28.01 14.18 -4.12
N SER A 834 27.56 15.37 -3.70
CA SER A 834 26.13 15.64 -3.61
C SER A 834 25.54 15.52 -5.01
N LEU A 835 24.64 14.56 -5.21
CA LEU A 835 23.84 14.53 -6.43
C LEU A 835 23.11 15.86 -6.55
N GLU A 836 23.01 16.42 -7.75
CA GLU A 836 22.21 17.61 -8.00
C GLU A 836 20.71 17.28 -7.89
N MET A 837 19.85 18.28 -8.12
CA MET A 837 18.41 18.05 -8.13
C MET A 837 18.01 17.10 -9.26
N LEU A 838 16.87 16.42 -9.08
CA LEU A 838 16.20 15.74 -10.20
C LEU A 838 15.92 16.82 -11.26
N PRO A 839 16.52 16.74 -12.46
CA PRO A 839 16.28 17.76 -13.48
C PRO A 839 14.80 17.76 -13.85
N HIS A 840 14.16 18.94 -13.87
CA HIS A 840 12.78 19.06 -14.31
C HIS A 840 12.65 18.43 -15.70
N ARG A 841 11.67 17.52 -15.85
CA ARG A 841 11.25 17.13 -17.20
C ARG A 841 10.71 18.39 -17.87
N PRO A 842 11.18 18.77 -19.06
CA PRO A 842 10.58 19.88 -19.77
C PRO A 842 9.11 19.56 -19.96
N ALA A 843 8.23 20.45 -19.50
CA ALA A 843 6.82 20.37 -19.81
C ALA A 843 6.70 20.29 -21.33
N SER A 844 5.94 19.32 -21.83
CA SER A 844 5.59 19.27 -23.26
C SER A 844 4.65 20.44 -23.56
N HIS A 845 5.20 21.65 -23.66
CA HIS A 845 4.49 22.76 -24.28
C HIS A 845 4.28 22.40 -25.74
N GLY A 846 3.01 22.36 -26.14
CA GLY A 846 2.62 22.26 -27.54
C GLY A 846 3.38 23.33 -28.32
N SER A 847 4.12 22.90 -29.33
CA SER A 847 4.88 23.77 -30.22
C SER A 847 3.94 24.78 -30.87
N SER A 848 3.92 26.01 -30.36
CA SER A 848 3.45 27.16 -31.12
C SER A 848 4.47 27.46 -32.21
N ALA A 849 3.97 27.72 -33.41
CA ALA A 849 4.75 27.93 -34.61
C ALA A 849 5.72 29.12 -34.45
N GLY A 850 7.03 28.82 -34.42
CA GLY A 850 8.08 29.81 -34.57
C GLY A 850 8.42 29.98 -36.06
N GLY A 851 8.08 31.14 -36.61
CA GLY A 851 8.41 31.54 -37.98
C GLY A 851 9.90 31.45 -38.25
N ARG A 852 10.24 30.78 -39.37
CA ARG A 852 11.62 30.53 -39.81
C ARG A 852 12.08 31.72 -40.66
N THR A 853 12.76 32.68 -40.05
CA THR A 853 13.59 33.65 -40.77
C THR A 853 14.85 32.94 -41.28
N GLN A 854 15.04 32.95 -42.60
CA GLN A 854 16.23 32.43 -43.26
C GLN A 854 17.39 33.42 -43.07
N SER A 855 18.47 32.99 -42.41
CA SER A 855 19.80 33.60 -42.58
C SER A 855 20.75 32.57 -43.17
N ARG A 856 21.16 32.81 -44.42
CA ARG A 856 22.25 32.09 -45.09
C ARG A 856 23.56 32.37 -44.36
N GLY A 857 24.32 31.32 -44.07
CA GLY A 857 25.70 31.40 -43.58
C GLY A 857 26.48 30.18 -44.03
N SER A 858 27.33 30.37 -45.04
CA SER A 858 28.22 29.37 -45.63
C SER A 858 29.34 28.97 -44.66
N SER A 859 29.60 27.68 -44.53
CA SER A 859 30.84 27.17 -43.93
C SER A 859 31.90 26.97 -45.01
N THR A 860 33.02 27.69 -44.89
CA THR A 860 34.31 27.29 -45.45
C THR A 860 35.30 27.08 -44.31
N ALA A 861 36.02 25.97 -44.42
CA ALA A 861 37.03 25.49 -43.49
C ALA A 861 38.28 26.39 -43.47
N GLY A 862 39.03 26.35 -42.35
CA GLY A 862 40.39 26.85 -42.32
C GLY A 862 41.01 26.99 -40.93
N ARG A 863 41.75 25.95 -40.52
CA ARG A 863 42.99 25.90 -39.69
C ARG A 863 43.19 26.91 -38.55
N GLY A 864 43.49 26.36 -37.38
CA GLY A 864 44.11 27.03 -36.22
C GLY A 864 44.07 26.13 -35.01
#